data_AF-A0AA40EER7-F1
#
_entry.id   AF-A0AA40EER7-F1
#
_cell.length_a   1.000
_cell.length_b   1.000
_cell.length_c   1.000
_cell.angle_alpha   90.00
_cell.angle_beta   90.00
_cell.angle_gamma   90.00
#
_symmetry.space_group_name_H-M   'P 1'
#
loop_
_entity.id
_entity.type
_entity.pdbx_description
1 polymer ?
#
loop_
_entity_poly.entity_id
_entity_poly.type
_entity_poly.pdbx_seq_one_letter_code
_entity_poly.pdbx_strand_id
1 'polypeptide(L)'
;MRYPQSFCLVAFWARQAATAYDTTVCDQRSYTSSENMTSTWAWAKDPQSVHSYPHVKLAAPALPVAMANISTLHLSARWSMGPGWKPVQASKVDTSALASMGVTANVAFDMFADRDPALAGYATTAETEIMVWIGRFGSARPLGFTPDSSCSKQMLGDVDLLYKGRNQRGTNVFTWVATTNDIGFSADMSPLLQPLWRSGLISPSSYIGVVEFGSEAFHSPENVTFSASGFDILPGFPLSNSLRSFNPSQWRGLTWGMGRSDPFADPSDVSYNASARTSVRISTISTPAPPWEEIFNEKESVFGSERNVDIRLSLPPGPPPTLGAEKAASIPGERKGLFLRRRDAFCRTYCPIEEPSLVLPTGPTDEEKLRYITTNRIPLYIFGLFSFLTLSAGMWLFAVCAPIFAWYGVFVGFLNIYLIISYLVGVIGRDWDYAAHVAIVASHPITDDTAPSVDVYLPCCSEPLEILENTYRHITRLDWPAHRLKIHVLDDGNQPAVRNLAARYGFSYLVRDDRPRLRKAGNLRWAFARTDGDFFAIFDADFCPRPDFLRELVVEHMADEGTAIVQSPQFFRVTPEQTWVEQGAGATQELFYRVVQVNRNKWGASICVGSNAVYRRAALEAVGGTAEIGFSEDVHTGFDATDRGWTVKYVPLCLATGICPNTPRSFFSQQMRWARGSTTLLTTTHFWTSRLTLMQKICYLCGLLYYSAVSLGIFISPIPGTLLLVLRPEWFKYYNLAFAIPSIVYGGIVFRYWSRATYGFNVQHIMVVQSYAYLTAIKDRLLGIELLWAASGDKKAHKSNKYRNMRLLCWAWTIVALGGMVAAVTYRLVGGFPWYHTVPLIVLNVYNLYISHYFLFASWKW
;
A
#
# COMPACT_ATOMS: atom_id res chain seq x y z
N MET A 1 -50.00 19.89 -10.59
CA MET A 1 -50.03 19.82 -12.07
C MET A 1 -49.48 18.46 -12.51
N ARG A 2 -50.14 17.82 -13.48
CA ARG A 2 -49.89 16.46 -13.99
C ARG A 2 -49.05 16.50 -15.30
N TYR A 3 -48.10 15.55 -15.41
CA TYR A 3 -47.57 14.86 -16.62
C TYR A 3 -46.76 15.65 -17.69
N PRO A 4 -46.03 15.01 -18.64
CA PRO A 4 -45.30 13.70 -18.65
C PRO A 4 -43.97 13.65 -19.50
N GLN A 5 -43.32 12.47 -19.49
CA GLN A 5 -42.62 11.76 -20.59
C GLN A 5 -41.27 12.22 -21.21
N SER A 6 -40.29 11.31 -21.08
CA SER A 6 -39.46 10.67 -22.13
C SER A 6 -38.78 11.52 -23.22
N PHE A 7 -37.44 11.53 -23.22
CA PHE A 7 -36.65 11.49 -24.46
C PHE A 7 -35.39 10.63 -24.29
N CYS A 8 -35.27 9.64 -25.16
CA CYS A 8 -34.10 8.82 -25.42
C CYS A 8 -33.37 9.45 -26.62
N LEU A 9 -32.05 9.65 -26.57
CA LEU A 9 -31.24 9.78 -27.78
C LEU A 9 -29.78 9.39 -27.53
N VAL A 10 -29.37 8.46 -28.39
CA VAL A 10 -28.12 7.71 -28.48
C VAL A 10 -27.07 8.54 -29.23
N ALA A 11 -25.79 8.46 -28.82
CA ALA A 11 -24.66 8.65 -29.73
C ALA A 11 -23.44 7.83 -29.27
N PHE A 12 -23.09 6.86 -30.12
CA PHE A 12 -21.90 6.00 -30.11
C PHE A 12 -20.59 6.80 -30.23
N TRP A 13 -19.51 6.29 -29.63
CA TRP A 13 -18.26 6.00 -30.36
C TRP A 13 -17.52 4.85 -29.65
N ALA A 14 -17.30 3.77 -30.41
CA ALA A 14 -16.64 2.56 -29.97
C ALA A 14 -15.11 2.67 -30.09
N ARG A 15 -14.36 2.13 -29.12
CA ARG A 15 -13.37 1.06 -29.32
C ARG A 15 -12.64 0.66 -28.02
N GLN A 16 -12.62 -0.66 -27.82
CA GLN A 16 -11.86 -1.51 -26.90
C GLN A 16 -12.31 -1.54 -25.43
N ALA A 17 -13.23 -2.49 -25.20
CA ALA A 17 -13.81 -2.89 -23.93
C ALA A 17 -13.02 -4.03 -23.28
N ALA A 18 -12.91 -3.97 -21.96
CA ALA A 18 -12.87 -5.13 -21.06
C ALA A 18 -13.42 -4.65 -19.71
N THR A 19 -14.67 -5.01 -19.41
CA THR A 19 -15.30 -4.87 -18.09
C THR A 19 -15.52 -6.28 -17.56
N ALA A 20 -14.66 -6.73 -16.66
CA ALA A 20 -14.92 -7.88 -15.81
C ALA A 20 -15.05 -7.35 -14.37
N TYR A 21 -16.27 -7.34 -13.84
CA TYR A 21 -16.59 -7.10 -12.43
C TYR A 21 -17.43 -8.29 -11.97
N ASP A 22 -16.91 -9.06 -11.02
CA ASP A 22 -17.61 -9.63 -9.86
C ASP A 22 -16.79 -10.80 -9.30
N THR A 23 -16.25 -10.60 -8.10
CA THR A 23 -15.88 -11.68 -7.16
C THR A 23 -16.93 -11.64 -6.06
N THR A 24 -17.86 -12.59 -6.07
CA THR A 24 -18.85 -12.76 -4.99
C THR A 24 -18.24 -13.67 -3.92
N VAL A 25 -18.36 -13.30 -2.65
CA VAL A 25 -17.92 -14.08 -1.48
C VAL A 25 -19.18 -14.41 -0.68
N CYS A 26 -19.58 -15.68 -0.60
CA CYS A 26 -20.74 -16.08 0.20
C CYS A 26 -20.43 -16.01 1.71
N ASP A 27 -21.31 -15.36 2.48
CA ASP A 27 -21.18 -15.08 3.92
C ASP A 27 -21.81 -16.18 4.83
N GLN A 28 -21.40 -16.19 6.10
CA GLN A 28 -21.30 -17.32 7.02
C GLN A 28 -22.53 -17.67 7.89
N ARG A 29 -23.77 -17.32 7.52
CA ARG A 29 -24.92 -17.68 8.38
C ARG A 29 -26.12 -18.16 7.56
N SER A 30 -26.51 -19.41 7.83
CA SER A 30 -27.60 -20.23 7.26
C SER A 30 -27.28 -20.96 5.95
N TYR A 31 -27.47 -22.29 5.99
CA TYR A 31 -27.54 -23.16 4.82
C TYR A 31 -28.67 -22.64 3.92
N THR A 32 -28.39 -22.46 2.64
CA THR A 32 -29.22 -21.85 1.58
C THR A 32 -29.29 -20.31 1.58
N SER A 33 -28.42 -19.67 0.79
CA SER A 33 -28.74 -18.36 0.18
C SER A 33 -28.17 -18.25 -1.24
N SER A 34 -29.06 -17.79 -2.12
CA SER A 34 -29.05 -17.79 -3.58
C SER A 34 -28.22 -16.65 -4.20
N GLU A 35 -26.90 -16.74 -4.21
CA GLU A 35 -26.08 -15.77 -4.95
C GLU A 35 -25.81 -16.27 -6.37
N ASN A 36 -26.13 -15.43 -7.36
CA ASN A 36 -25.87 -15.68 -8.77
C ASN A 36 -24.64 -14.85 -9.18
N MET A 37 -23.61 -15.48 -9.74
CA MET A 37 -22.51 -14.80 -10.43
C MET A 37 -22.84 -14.67 -11.91
N THR A 38 -22.52 -13.53 -12.54
CA THR A 38 -22.57 -13.39 -14.00
C THR A 38 -21.40 -12.57 -14.50
N SER A 39 -20.73 -13.04 -15.54
CA SER A 39 -19.60 -12.37 -16.19
C SER A 39 -19.76 -12.39 -17.70
N THR A 40 -19.62 -11.23 -18.34
CA THR A 40 -19.61 -11.11 -19.80
C THR A 40 -18.22 -10.77 -20.29
N TRP A 41 -17.70 -11.55 -21.24
CA TRP A 41 -16.35 -11.40 -21.76
C TRP A 41 -16.28 -11.59 -23.28
N ALA A 42 -15.28 -10.97 -23.92
CA ALA A 42 -14.94 -11.14 -25.33
C ALA A 42 -13.44 -10.98 -25.53
N TRP A 43 -12.78 -12.01 -26.04
CA TRP A 43 -11.34 -12.05 -26.24
C TRP A 43 -11.02 -12.55 -27.65
N ALA A 44 -10.93 -11.61 -28.60
CA ALA A 44 -10.75 -11.91 -30.02
C ALA A 44 -9.30 -12.27 -30.42
N LYS A 45 -8.38 -12.38 -29.45
CA LYS A 45 -6.95 -12.63 -29.68
C LYS A 45 -6.49 -13.79 -28.81
N ASP A 46 -5.69 -14.68 -29.41
CA ASP A 46 -4.98 -15.81 -28.77
C ASP A 46 -5.89 -16.86 -28.10
N PRO A 47 -6.25 -17.95 -28.80
CA PRO A 47 -7.08 -19.02 -28.24
C PRO A 47 -6.32 -20.02 -27.36
N GLN A 48 -5.01 -19.86 -27.16
CA GLN A 48 -4.19 -20.82 -26.44
C GLN A 48 -3.96 -20.47 -24.96
N SER A 49 -4.09 -19.20 -24.59
CA SER A 49 -3.92 -18.72 -23.21
C SER A 49 -5.24 -18.35 -22.55
N VAL A 50 -5.34 -18.58 -21.24
CA VAL A 50 -6.42 -18.02 -20.42
C VAL A 50 -6.20 -16.52 -20.24
N HIS A 51 -7.21 -15.71 -20.56
CA HIS A 51 -7.14 -14.24 -20.39
C HIS A 51 -7.90 -13.74 -19.16
N SER A 52 -8.90 -14.48 -18.71
CA SER A 52 -9.65 -14.16 -17.49
C SER A 52 -10.31 -15.39 -16.88
N TYR A 53 -10.43 -15.42 -15.55
CA TYR A 53 -11.15 -16.44 -14.79
C TYR A 53 -12.15 -15.78 -13.82
N PRO A 54 -13.36 -15.36 -14.30
CA PRO A 54 -14.46 -15.00 -13.42
C PRO A 54 -14.89 -16.20 -12.55
N HIS A 55 -14.85 -16.03 -11.23
CA HIS A 55 -15.11 -17.10 -10.27
C HIS A 55 -15.75 -16.62 -8.97
N VAL A 56 -16.37 -17.56 -8.25
CA VAL A 56 -16.84 -17.43 -6.87
C VAL A 56 -15.90 -18.21 -5.97
N LYS A 57 -15.48 -17.61 -4.86
CA LYS A 57 -14.72 -18.30 -3.83
C LYS A 57 -15.68 -18.96 -2.84
N LEU A 58 -15.60 -20.27 -2.69
CA LEU A 58 -16.44 -21.05 -1.80
C LEU A 58 -15.83 -21.03 -0.40
N ALA A 59 -16.51 -20.39 0.55
CA ALA A 59 -16.07 -20.30 1.92
C ALA A 59 -16.62 -21.47 2.75
N ALA A 60 -15.72 -22.27 3.32
CA ALA A 60 -16.06 -23.27 4.34
C ALA A 60 -15.27 -22.96 5.62
N PRO A 61 -15.91 -22.82 6.80
CA PRO A 61 -15.23 -22.49 8.06
C PRO A 61 -14.11 -23.44 8.47
N ALA A 62 -14.13 -24.65 7.91
CA ALA A 62 -13.19 -25.70 8.24
C ALA A 62 -12.01 -25.83 7.25
N LEU A 63 -11.91 -24.95 6.26
CA LEU A 63 -10.68 -24.73 5.50
C LEU A 63 -9.82 -23.66 6.23
N PRO A 64 -8.48 -23.78 6.23
CA PRO A 64 -7.68 -24.80 5.55
C PRO A 64 -7.65 -26.14 6.30
N VAL A 65 -7.70 -27.25 5.57
CA VAL A 65 -7.64 -28.62 6.13
C VAL A 65 -6.61 -29.48 5.42
N ALA A 66 -5.83 -30.24 6.19
CA ALA A 66 -4.88 -31.22 5.65
C ALA A 66 -5.60 -32.28 4.80
N MET A 67 -5.08 -32.59 3.61
CA MET A 67 -5.71 -33.50 2.66
C MET A 67 -6.01 -34.89 3.22
N ALA A 68 -5.14 -35.42 4.09
CA ALA A 68 -5.38 -36.71 4.74
C ALA A 68 -6.57 -36.69 5.72
N ASN A 69 -6.99 -35.52 6.18
CA ASN A 69 -8.09 -35.35 7.13
C ASN A 69 -9.44 -35.08 6.43
N ILE A 70 -9.47 -35.02 5.10
CA ILE A 70 -10.71 -34.84 4.33
C ILE A 70 -11.34 -36.22 4.12
N SER A 71 -12.45 -36.49 4.82
CA SER A 71 -13.22 -37.73 4.63
C SER A 71 -14.26 -37.62 3.51
N THR A 72 -14.89 -36.44 3.37
CA THR A 72 -15.74 -36.06 2.24
C THR A 72 -15.51 -34.58 1.91
N LEU A 73 -15.70 -34.18 0.65
CA LEU A 73 -15.70 -32.79 0.19
C LEU A 73 -16.76 -32.65 -0.89
N HIS A 74 -18.00 -32.41 -0.49
CA HIS A 74 -19.11 -32.27 -1.43
C HIS A 74 -19.15 -30.86 -2.01
N LEU A 75 -19.07 -30.74 -3.33
CA LEU A 75 -19.18 -29.49 -4.07
C LEU A 75 -20.41 -29.52 -4.97
N SER A 76 -21.15 -28.41 -5.02
CA SER A 76 -22.22 -28.24 -6.00
C SER A 76 -22.20 -26.85 -6.63
N ALA A 77 -22.61 -26.76 -7.88
CA ALA A 77 -22.82 -25.51 -8.61
C ALA A 77 -23.71 -25.75 -9.83
N ARG A 78 -24.53 -24.75 -10.17
CA ARG A 78 -25.24 -24.66 -11.45
C ARG A 78 -24.66 -23.56 -12.28
N TRP A 79 -24.58 -23.75 -13.59
CA TRP A 79 -24.07 -22.71 -14.49
C TRP A 79 -24.82 -22.63 -15.82
N SER A 80 -24.53 -21.60 -16.60
CA SER A 80 -25.03 -21.39 -17.96
C SER A 80 -24.02 -20.54 -18.73
N MET A 81 -23.97 -20.71 -20.05
CA MET A 81 -23.09 -19.91 -20.91
C MET A 81 -23.76 -19.73 -22.28
N GLY A 82 -23.69 -18.52 -22.81
CA GLY A 82 -24.24 -18.22 -24.14
C GLY A 82 -23.83 -16.86 -24.69
N PRO A 83 -24.19 -16.59 -25.95
CA PRO A 83 -23.78 -15.38 -26.66
C PRO A 83 -24.50 -14.12 -26.16
N GLY A 84 -23.83 -12.98 -26.30
CA GLY A 84 -24.36 -11.65 -26.02
C GLY A 84 -24.17 -11.19 -24.57
N TRP A 85 -24.91 -10.14 -24.21
CA TRP A 85 -24.79 -9.41 -22.94
C TRP A 85 -25.83 -9.80 -21.89
N LYS A 86 -26.77 -10.69 -22.23
CA LYS A 86 -27.88 -11.04 -21.35
C LYS A 86 -27.50 -12.30 -20.56
N PRO A 87 -27.74 -12.32 -19.24
CA PRO A 87 -27.65 -13.55 -18.46
C PRO A 87 -28.49 -14.64 -19.13
N VAL A 88 -27.89 -15.80 -19.34
CA VAL A 88 -28.59 -16.97 -19.88
C VAL A 88 -29.28 -17.65 -18.71
N GLN A 89 -30.56 -18.02 -18.87
CA GLN A 89 -31.29 -18.70 -17.79
C GLN A 89 -30.47 -19.89 -17.25
N ALA A 90 -30.42 -20.01 -15.92
CA ALA A 90 -29.73 -21.10 -15.24
C ALA A 90 -30.19 -22.45 -15.83
N SER A 91 -29.25 -23.33 -16.19
CA SER A 91 -29.48 -24.63 -16.86
C SER A 91 -29.56 -24.62 -18.40
N LYS A 92 -29.21 -23.52 -19.08
CA LYS A 92 -29.14 -23.48 -20.56
C LYS A 92 -27.74 -23.12 -21.04
N VAL A 93 -27.10 -24.01 -21.79
CA VAL A 93 -25.84 -23.74 -22.51
C VAL A 93 -26.14 -23.76 -24.00
N ASP A 94 -25.91 -22.65 -24.70
CA ASP A 94 -26.16 -22.55 -26.14
C ASP A 94 -24.94 -23.04 -26.94
N THR A 95 -24.67 -24.35 -26.85
CA THR A 95 -23.46 -24.97 -27.41
C THR A 95 -23.31 -24.72 -28.90
N SER A 96 -24.41 -24.72 -29.66
CA SER A 96 -24.40 -24.47 -31.11
C SER A 96 -24.02 -23.03 -31.44
N ALA A 97 -24.55 -22.04 -30.70
CA ALA A 97 -24.18 -20.64 -30.89
C ALA A 97 -22.76 -20.33 -30.42
N LEU A 98 -22.32 -20.91 -29.30
CA LEU A 98 -20.94 -20.77 -28.83
C LEU A 98 -19.94 -21.42 -29.80
N ALA A 99 -20.29 -22.57 -30.39
CA ALA A 99 -19.47 -23.22 -31.40
C ALA A 99 -19.39 -22.41 -32.70
N SER A 100 -20.52 -21.85 -33.19
CA SER A 100 -20.52 -21.02 -34.40
C SER A 100 -19.73 -19.72 -34.22
N MET A 101 -19.67 -19.19 -33.00
CA MET A 101 -18.81 -18.06 -32.64
C MET A 101 -17.32 -18.41 -32.46
N GLY A 102 -16.94 -19.69 -32.44
CA GLY A 102 -15.56 -20.10 -32.19
C GLY A 102 -15.10 -19.84 -30.75
N VAL A 103 -16.01 -19.96 -29.77
CA VAL A 103 -15.70 -19.75 -28.35
C VAL A 103 -14.79 -20.85 -27.84
N THR A 104 -13.73 -20.47 -27.12
CA THR A 104 -12.86 -21.38 -26.37
C THR A 104 -12.88 -20.98 -24.90
N ALA A 105 -13.35 -21.89 -24.05
CA ALA A 105 -13.51 -21.69 -22.61
C ALA A 105 -13.58 -23.03 -21.87
N ASN A 106 -13.40 -23.01 -20.56
CA ASN A 106 -13.82 -24.10 -19.67
C ASN A 106 -14.71 -23.57 -18.53
N VAL A 107 -15.23 -24.49 -17.72
CA VAL A 107 -15.87 -24.22 -16.44
C VAL A 107 -15.31 -25.22 -15.44
N ALA A 108 -14.78 -24.73 -14.32
CA ALA A 108 -13.99 -25.55 -13.40
C ALA A 108 -14.21 -25.20 -11.93
N PHE A 109 -13.99 -26.20 -11.08
CA PHE A 109 -13.65 -26.01 -9.67
C PHE A 109 -12.14 -26.03 -9.51
N ASP A 110 -11.58 -24.99 -8.93
CA ASP A 110 -10.15 -24.85 -8.66
C ASP A 110 -9.91 -24.94 -7.16
N MET A 111 -9.14 -25.94 -6.74
CA MET A 111 -8.78 -26.20 -5.35
C MET A 111 -7.29 -25.98 -5.15
N PHE A 112 -6.91 -25.11 -4.22
CA PHE A 112 -5.51 -24.74 -3.98
C PHE A 112 -5.00 -25.37 -2.69
N ALA A 113 -3.82 -25.99 -2.78
CA ALA A 113 -3.20 -26.74 -1.71
C ALA A 113 -1.73 -26.36 -1.48
N ASP A 114 -1.34 -26.24 -0.22
CA ASP A 114 0.03 -25.93 0.21
C ASP A 114 0.39 -26.66 1.50
N ARG A 115 1.69 -26.91 1.75
CA ARG A 115 2.15 -27.46 3.03
C ARG A 115 1.98 -26.47 4.18
N ASP A 116 2.03 -25.18 3.89
CA ASP A 116 1.74 -24.11 4.84
C ASP A 116 0.25 -23.74 4.77
N PRO A 117 -0.54 -23.94 5.85
CA PRO A 117 -1.96 -23.58 5.86
C PRO A 117 -2.20 -22.08 5.60
N ALA A 118 -1.26 -21.19 5.92
CA ALA A 118 -1.37 -19.77 5.63
C ALA A 118 -1.26 -19.48 4.12
N LEU A 119 -0.38 -20.19 3.41
CA LEU A 119 -0.20 -20.04 1.96
C LEU A 119 -1.30 -20.75 1.16
N ALA A 120 -1.86 -21.84 1.69
CA ALA A 120 -3.00 -22.54 1.11
C ALA A 120 -4.25 -21.64 0.97
N GLY A 121 -4.33 -20.54 1.74
CA GLY A 121 -5.41 -19.55 1.71
C GLY A 121 -5.39 -18.61 0.49
N TYR A 122 -4.37 -18.70 -0.37
CA TYR A 122 -4.15 -17.80 -1.49
C TYR A 122 -3.88 -18.56 -2.80
N ALA A 123 -4.78 -18.43 -3.78
CA ALA A 123 -4.69 -19.07 -5.09
C ALA A 123 -3.42 -18.69 -5.90
N THR A 124 -2.79 -17.57 -5.57
CA THR A 124 -1.59 -17.07 -6.27
C THR A 124 -0.28 -17.65 -5.73
N THR A 125 -0.26 -18.13 -4.49
CA THR A 125 0.97 -18.56 -3.80
C THR A 125 0.99 -20.04 -3.44
N ALA A 126 -0.14 -20.74 -3.53
CA ALA A 126 -0.21 -22.17 -3.23
C ALA A 126 0.71 -23.01 -4.13
N GLU A 127 1.41 -23.98 -3.55
CA GLU A 127 2.33 -24.91 -4.22
C GLU A 127 1.62 -25.77 -5.30
N THR A 128 0.34 -26.09 -5.07
CA THR A 128 -0.44 -27.00 -5.92
C THR A 128 -1.84 -26.48 -6.20
N GLU A 129 -2.28 -26.68 -7.44
CA GLU A 129 -3.60 -26.37 -7.96
C GLU A 129 -4.25 -27.66 -8.48
N ILE A 130 -5.46 -27.96 -8.02
CA ILE A 130 -6.22 -29.15 -8.38
C ILE A 130 -7.53 -28.67 -9.02
N MET A 131 -7.66 -28.87 -10.32
CA MET A 131 -8.80 -28.40 -11.10
C MET A 131 -9.72 -29.57 -11.46
N VAL A 132 -11.03 -29.33 -11.46
CA VAL A 132 -12.03 -30.26 -11.98
C VAL A 132 -12.88 -29.51 -13.00
N TRP A 133 -12.62 -29.75 -14.29
CA TRP A 133 -13.36 -29.14 -15.39
C TRP A 133 -14.67 -29.90 -15.59
N ILE A 134 -15.78 -29.20 -15.34
CA ILE A 134 -17.15 -29.71 -15.54
C ILE A 134 -17.78 -29.17 -16.84
N GLY A 135 -17.12 -28.23 -17.50
CA GLY A 135 -17.52 -27.70 -18.80
C GLY A 135 -16.32 -27.39 -19.68
N ARG A 136 -16.44 -27.62 -20.98
CA ARG A 136 -15.39 -27.36 -21.98
C ARG A 136 -15.99 -26.95 -23.32
N PHE A 137 -15.42 -25.91 -23.91
CA PHE A 137 -15.82 -25.35 -25.20
C PHE A 137 -14.62 -25.15 -26.12
N GLY A 138 -14.84 -25.40 -27.42
CA GLY A 138 -13.85 -25.18 -28.45
C GLY A 138 -12.56 -25.97 -28.22
N SER A 139 -11.43 -25.28 -28.41
CA SER A 139 -10.11 -25.93 -28.44
C SER A 139 -9.40 -26.01 -27.07
N ALA A 140 -10.06 -25.63 -25.96
CA ALA A 140 -9.45 -25.51 -24.64
C ALA A 140 -8.74 -26.81 -24.23
N ARG A 141 -7.51 -26.74 -23.70
CA ARG A 141 -6.73 -27.93 -23.29
C ARG A 141 -6.23 -27.75 -21.85
N PRO A 142 -6.32 -28.76 -20.99
CA PRO A 142 -5.70 -28.72 -19.67
C PRO A 142 -4.18 -28.75 -19.79
N LEU A 143 -3.48 -28.26 -18.76
CA LEU A 143 -2.03 -28.30 -18.72
C LEU A 143 -1.53 -29.76 -18.67
N GLY A 144 -0.57 -30.09 -19.53
CA GLY A 144 -0.07 -31.47 -19.67
C GLY A 144 -0.86 -32.35 -20.63
N PHE A 145 -1.82 -31.79 -21.39
CA PHE A 145 -2.52 -32.52 -22.44
C PHE A 145 -1.57 -32.98 -23.56
N THR A 146 -1.53 -34.27 -23.84
CA THR A 146 -0.96 -34.85 -25.08
C THR A 146 -1.99 -35.80 -25.71
N PRO A 147 -1.99 -36.00 -27.05
CA PRO A 147 -2.93 -36.92 -27.70
C PRO A 147 -2.89 -38.36 -27.15
N ASP A 148 -1.73 -38.76 -26.60
CA ASP A 148 -1.44 -40.13 -26.14
C ASP A 148 -1.34 -40.28 -24.61
N SER A 149 -1.58 -39.21 -23.83
CA SER A 149 -1.47 -39.27 -22.36
C SER A 149 -2.64 -40.05 -21.76
N SER A 150 -2.45 -41.34 -21.50
CA SER A 150 -3.30 -42.12 -20.60
C SER A 150 -2.95 -41.82 -19.15
N CYS A 151 -3.82 -41.13 -18.43
CA CYS A 151 -3.72 -41.03 -16.96
C CYS A 151 -4.85 -41.82 -16.30
N SER A 152 -4.68 -42.12 -15.01
CA SER A 152 -5.55 -43.06 -14.28
C SER A 152 -7.03 -42.74 -14.43
N LYS A 153 -7.80 -43.68 -14.98
CA LYS A 153 -9.26 -43.60 -15.06
C LYS A 153 -9.83 -43.85 -13.68
N GLN A 154 -10.30 -42.81 -13.01
CA GLN A 154 -11.09 -42.95 -11.80
C GLN A 154 -12.37 -42.15 -11.98
N MET A 155 -13.47 -42.88 -12.21
CA MET A 155 -14.76 -42.27 -12.51
C MET A 155 -15.36 -41.62 -11.26
N LEU A 156 -15.69 -40.34 -11.36
CA LEU A 156 -16.65 -39.64 -10.50
C LEU A 156 -17.67 -38.93 -11.39
N GLY A 157 -18.82 -39.57 -11.64
CA GLY A 157 -19.72 -39.13 -12.72
C GLY A 157 -19.07 -39.26 -14.10
N ASP A 158 -19.17 -38.23 -14.95
CA ASP A 158 -18.59 -38.17 -16.31
C ASP A 158 -17.12 -37.67 -16.33
N VAL A 159 -16.45 -37.58 -15.18
CA VAL A 159 -15.05 -37.11 -15.06
C VAL A 159 -14.07 -38.27 -15.21
N ASP A 160 -13.26 -38.28 -16.28
CA ASP A 160 -12.53 -39.49 -16.73
C ASP A 160 -11.00 -39.32 -16.80
N LEU A 161 -10.46 -38.10 -17.00
CA LEU A 161 -9.03 -37.91 -17.33
C LEU A 161 -8.32 -36.90 -16.44
N LEU A 162 -7.33 -37.38 -15.67
CA LEU A 162 -6.37 -36.55 -14.93
C LEU A 162 -5.23 -36.10 -15.86
N TYR A 163 -4.92 -34.81 -15.89
CA TYR A 163 -3.76 -34.24 -16.57
C TYR A 163 -2.84 -33.61 -15.53
N LYS A 164 -1.53 -33.74 -15.73
CA LYS A 164 -0.52 -33.17 -14.84
C LYS A 164 0.38 -32.22 -15.61
N GLY A 165 0.48 -30.99 -15.14
CA GLY A 165 1.37 -29.99 -15.72
C GLY A 165 1.96 -29.05 -14.67
N ARG A 166 2.68 -28.04 -15.15
CA ARG A 166 3.06 -26.86 -14.37
C ARG A 166 2.60 -25.61 -15.10
N ASN A 167 2.00 -24.67 -14.37
CA ASN A 167 1.64 -23.38 -14.94
C ASN A 167 2.88 -22.47 -15.06
N GLN A 168 2.74 -21.27 -15.64
CA GLN A 168 3.85 -20.32 -15.83
C GLN A 168 4.50 -19.84 -14.52
N ARG A 169 3.81 -20.00 -13.38
CA ARG A 169 4.28 -19.66 -12.03
C ARG A 169 5.07 -20.79 -11.37
N GLY A 170 5.13 -21.97 -12.01
CA GLY A 170 5.80 -23.15 -11.46
C GLY A 170 4.93 -23.98 -10.50
N THR A 171 3.68 -23.59 -10.25
CA THR A 171 2.69 -24.36 -9.47
C THR A 171 2.40 -25.68 -10.18
N ASN A 172 2.35 -26.78 -9.42
CA ASN A 172 1.93 -28.07 -9.95
C ASN A 172 0.42 -28.05 -10.17
N VAL A 173 -0.03 -28.39 -11.39
CA VAL A 173 -1.46 -28.38 -11.74
C VAL A 173 -1.92 -29.80 -12.05
N PHE A 174 -2.98 -30.22 -11.38
CA PHE A 174 -3.66 -31.50 -11.59
C PHE A 174 -5.07 -31.24 -12.06
N THR A 175 -5.41 -31.59 -13.30
CA THR A 175 -6.70 -31.26 -13.89
C THR A 175 -7.47 -32.52 -14.25
N TRP A 176 -8.64 -32.70 -13.65
CA TRP A 176 -9.62 -33.66 -14.12
C TRP A 176 -10.56 -33.02 -15.14
N VAL A 177 -10.90 -33.74 -16.23
CA VAL A 177 -11.81 -33.21 -17.27
C VAL A 177 -13.01 -34.12 -17.47
N ALA A 178 -14.21 -33.54 -17.36
CA ALA A 178 -15.47 -34.19 -17.71
C ALA A 178 -15.58 -34.47 -19.21
N THR A 179 -16.14 -35.61 -19.58
CA THR A 179 -16.38 -36.00 -20.98
C THR A 179 -17.52 -35.21 -21.63
N THR A 180 -18.42 -34.69 -20.81
CA THR A 180 -19.63 -33.93 -21.18
C THR A 180 -19.73 -32.68 -20.30
N ASN A 181 -20.47 -31.67 -20.76
CA ASN A 181 -20.71 -30.47 -19.97
C ASN A 181 -21.80 -30.75 -18.93
N ASP A 182 -21.42 -30.79 -17.64
CA ASP A 182 -22.37 -30.93 -16.52
C ASP A 182 -22.78 -29.56 -16.00
N ILE A 183 -23.99 -29.15 -16.37
CA ILE A 183 -24.54 -27.82 -16.12
C ILE A 183 -25.02 -27.66 -14.66
N GLY A 184 -25.24 -28.78 -13.95
CA GLY A 184 -25.81 -28.80 -12.60
C GLY A 184 -25.06 -29.75 -11.68
N PHE A 185 -23.75 -29.56 -11.60
CA PHE A 185 -22.83 -30.43 -10.88
C PHE A 185 -23.11 -30.46 -9.38
N SER A 186 -23.12 -31.66 -8.80
CA SER A 186 -23.23 -31.90 -7.35
C SER A 186 -22.64 -33.26 -6.99
N ALA A 187 -21.42 -33.28 -6.45
CA ALA A 187 -20.72 -34.54 -6.15
C ALA A 187 -19.68 -34.38 -5.02
N ASP A 188 -19.32 -35.51 -4.39
CA ASP A 188 -18.21 -35.59 -3.43
C ASP A 188 -16.87 -35.73 -4.15
N MET A 189 -15.98 -34.74 -3.99
CA MET A 189 -14.67 -34.66 -4.64
C MET A 189 -13.60 -35.50 -3.92
N SER A 190 -13.87 -35.98 -2.70
CA SER A 190 -12.90 -36.75 -1.92
C SER A 190 -12.30 -37.96 -2.67
N PRO A 191 -13.03 -38.71 -3.53
CA PRO A 191 -12.46 -39.81 -4.29
C PRO A 191 -11.42 -39.38 -5.34
N LEU A 192 -11.45 -38.13 -5.82
CA LEU A 192 -10.46 -37.57 -6.74
C LEU A 192 -9.21 -37.04 -6.01
N LEU A 193 -9.37 -36.61 -4.76
CA LEU A 193 -8.28 -36.10 -3.92
C LEU A 193 -7.45 -37.22 -3.27
N GLN A 194 -8.10 -38.31 -2.83
CA GLN A 194 -7.43 -39.44 -2.18
C GLN A 194 -6.26 -40.05 -2.99
N PRO A 195 -6.39 -40.30 -4.30
CA PRO A 195 -5.32 -40.83 -5.12
C PRO A 195 -4.10 -39.91 -5.19
N LEU A 196 -4.29 -38.60 -5.17
CA LEU A 196 -3.20 -37.62 -5.30
C LEU A 196 -2.22 -37.74 -4.14
N TRP A 197 -2.71 -37.84 -2.90
CA TRP A 197 -1.81 -38.01 -1.75
C TRP A 197 -1.44 -39.46 -1.46
N ARG A 198 -2.29 -40.45 -1.80
CA ARG A 198 -1.94 -41.89 -1.66
C ARG A 198 -0.85 -42.33 -2.63
N SER A 199 -0.78 -41.73 -3.81
CA SER A 199 0.28 -41.97 -4.80
C SER A 199 1.55 -41.12 -4.56
N GLY A 200 1.54 -40.26 -3.54
CA GLY A 200 2.65 -39.36 -3.22
C GLY A 200 2.82 -38.18 -4.19
N LEU A 201 1.82 -37.90 -5.05
CA LEU A 201 1.85 -36.75 -5.96
C LEU A 201 1.70 -35.41 -5.22
N ILE A 202 0.98 -35.42 -4.10
CA ILE A 202 0.87 -34.28 -3.18
C ILE A 202 1.04 -34.79 -1.74
N SER A 203 1.63 -34.00 -0.84
CA SER A 203 1.83 -34.44 0.55
C SER A 203 0.49 -34.67 1.25
N PRO A 204 0.30 -35.77 2.02
CA PRO A 204 -0.91 -35.96 2.83
C PRO A 204 -1.09 -34.87 3.90
N SER A 205 -0.02 -34.19 4.27
CA SER A 205 -0.01 -33.05 5.20
C SER A 205 -0.24 -31.69 4.54
N SER A 206 -0.37 -31.62 3.20
CA SER A 206 -0.71 -30.37 2.53
C SER A 206 -2.16 -30.01 2.80
N TYR A 207 -2.41 -28.74 3.08
CA TYR A 207 -3.69 -28.16 3.39
C TYR A 207 -4.38 -27.67 2.12
N ILE A 208 -5.63 -28.09 1.90
CA ILE A 208 -6.52 -27.40 0.95
C ILE A 208 -7.06 -26.17 1.66
N GLY A 209 -6.84 -24.97 1.12
CA GLY A 209 -7.22 -23.72 1.76
C GLY A 209 -8.22 -22.87 1.00
N VAL A 210 -8.29 -23.02 -0.33
CA VAL A 210 -9.22 -22.27 -1.18
C VAL A 210 -9.87 -23.20 -2.19
N VAL A 211 -11.18 -23.05 -2.35
CA VAL A 211 -11.95 -23.67 -3.43
C VAL A 211 -12.67 -22.55 -4.18
N GLU A 212 -12.48 -22.48 -5.49
CA GLU A 212 -13.06 -21.49 -6.38
C GLU A 212 -13.86 -22.19 -7.48
N PHE A 213 -14.96 -21.58 -7.92
CA PHE A 213 -15.77 -22.08 -9.04
C PHE A 213 -15.97 -20.98 -10.07
N GLY A 214 -15.59 -21.24 -11.33
CA GLY A 214 -15.59 -20.22 -12.36
C GLY A 214 -15.44 -20.75 -13.78
N SER A 215 -15.16 -19.83 -14.70
CA SER A 215 -14.93 -20.16 -16.12
C SER A 215 -13.66 -19.52 -16.63
N GLU A 216 -12.70 -20.30 -17.14
CA GLU A 216 -11.52 -19.74 -17.81
C GLU A 216 -11.88 -19.35 -19.24
N ALA A 217 -11.74 -18.06 -19.56
CA ALA A 217 -12.01 -17.50 -20.87
C ALA A 217 -10.73 -17.42 -21.71
N PHE A 218 -10.68 -18.17 -22.81
CA PHE A 218 -9.53 -18.21 -23.73
C PHE A 218 -9.81 -17.39 -24.99
N HIS A 219 -10.97 -17.55 -25.62
CA HIS A 219 -11.26 -16.85 -26.87
C HIS A 219 -12.75 -16.70 -27.12
N SER A 220 -13.14 -15.50 -27.56
CA SER A 220 -14.40 -15.26 -28.24
C SER A 220 -14.31 -13.96 -29.06
N PRO A 221 -14.68 -13.96 -30.35
CA PRO A 221 -14.68 -12.75 -31.17
C PRO A 221 -15.81 -11.78 -30.78
N GLU A 222 -16.88 -12.28 -30.15
CA GLU A 222 -18.03 -11.50 -29.68
C GLU A 222 -18.29 -11.77 -28.19
N ASN A 223 -19.24 -11.03 -27.59
CA ASN A 223 -19.51 -11.17 -26.16
C ASN A 223 -20.14 -12.51 -25.83
N VAL A 224 -19.64 -13.14 -24.77
CA VAL A 224 -20.17 -14.37 -24.16
C VAL A 224 -20.47 -14.06 -22.70
N THR A 225 -21.64 -14.46 -22.23
CA THR A 225 -22.04 -14.34 -20.83
C THR A 225 -22.02 -15.70 -20.15
N PHE A 226 -21.21 -15.83 -19.10
CA PHE A 226 -21.19 -16.95 -18.16
C PHE A 226 -21.99 -16.56 -16.91
N SER A 227 -22.92 -17.41 -16.50
CA SER A 227 -23.68 -17.23 -15.27
C SER A 227 -23.61 -18.49 -14.42
N ALA A 228 -23.55 -18.34 -13.11
CA ALA A 228 -23.55 -19.47 -12.19
C ALA A 228 -24.28 -19.18 -10.88
N SER A 229 -24.81 -20.20 -10.23
CA SER A 229 -25.62 -20.10 -9.02
C SER A 229 -25.66 -21.41 -8.24
N GLY A 230 -26.25 -21.39 -7.05
CA GLY A 230 -26.50 -22.59 -6.26
C GLY A 230 -25.20 -23.29 -5.84
N PHE A 231 -24.20 -22.50 -5.45
CA PHE A 231 -22.90 -22.99 -5.00
C PHE A 231 -23.01 -23.57 -3.58
N ASP A 232 -22.43 -24.74 -3.34
CA ASP A 232 -22.30 -25.31 -2.00
C ASP A 232 -20.96 -26.02 -1.82
N ILE A 233 -20.44 -25.98 -0.59
CA ILE A 233 -19.22 -26.68 -0.17
C ILE A 233 -19.44 -27.29 1.22
N LEU A 234 -19.46 -28.62 1.28
CA LEU A 234 -19.64 -29.37 2.53
C LEU A 234 -18.47 -30.33 2.76
N PRO A 235 -17.45 -29.92 3.54
CA PRO A 235 -16.37 -30.81 3.93
C PRO A 235 -16.79 -31.68 5.12
N GLY A 236 -16.62 -33.00 5.02
CA GLY A 236 -16.75 -33.93 6.13
C GLY A 236 -15.39 -34.31 6.71
N PHE A 237 -15.26 -34.22 8.02
CA PHE A 237 -14.05 -34.58 8.77
C PHE A 237 -14.27 -35.86 9.58
N PRO A 238 -13.24 -36.69 9.80
CA PRO A 238 -13.32 -37.71 10.83
C PRO A 238 -13.45 -37.03 12.21
N LEU A 239 -14.48 -37.39 12.97
CA LEU A 239 -14.64 -37.00 14.37
C LEU A 239 -13.42 -37.50 15.18
N SER A 240 -12.78 -36.56 15.89
CA SER A 240 -11.68 -36.67 16.87
C SER A 240 -11.03 -38.04 17.13
N ASN A 241 -9.69 -38.05 17.08
CA ASN A 241 -8.74 -38.89 17.82
C ASN A 241 -9.35 -39.90 18.82
N SER A 242 -9.72 -41.07 18.31
CA SER A 242 -9.40 -42.31 18.99
C SER A 242 -8.75 -43.24 17.96
N LEU A 243 -7.48 -43.58 18.18
CA LEU A 243 -6.82 -44.66 17.46
C LEU A 243 -7.59 -45.95 17.75
N ARG A 244 -8.56 -46.31 16.91
CA ARG A 244 -8.97 -47.71 16.75
C ARG A 244 -8.36 -48.22 15.46
N SER A 245 -7.51 -49.23 15.62
CA SER A 245 -6.86 -49.99 14.56
C SER A 245 -7.85 -50.33 13.44
N PHE A 246 -7.51 -49.93 12.22
CA PHE A 246 -8.23 -50.28 11.01
C PHE A 246 -8.05 -51.78 10.70
N ASN A 247 -9.15 -52.53 10.58
CA ASN A 247 -9.15 -53.93 10.16
C ASN A 247 -9.57 -54.02 8.67
N PRO A 248 -8.71 -54.47 7.74
CA PRO A 248 -8.97 -54.40 6.30
C PRO A 248 -10.09 -55.32 5.76
N SER A 249 -10.76 -56.10 6.60
CA SER A 249 -11.70 -57.14 6.14
C SER A 249 -13.17 -56.72 6.03
N GLN A 250 -13.54 -55.47 6.30
CA GLN A 250 -14.96 -55.04 6.34
C GLN A 250 -15.51 -54.44 5.03
N TRP A 251 -14.73 -54.33 3.97
CA TRP A 251 -15.23 -53.87 2.67
C TRP A 251 -15.37 -55.02 1.67
N ARG A 252 -16.39 -55.85 1.87
CA ARG A 252 -17.04 -56.58 0.79
C ARG A 252 -18.55 -56.46 0.95
N GLY A 253 -19.17 -55.78 0.00
CA GLY A 253 -20.62 -55.75 -0.18
C GLY A 253 -21.21 -54.39 0.10
N LEU A 254 -21.44 -53.61 -0.95
CA LEU A 254 -22.64 -52.80 -1.13
C LEU A 254 -22.68 -52.35 -2.61
N THR A 255 -23.58 -53.00 -3.34
CA THR A 255 -23.91 -52.78 -4.75
C THR A 255 -24.85 -51.58 -4.93
N TRP A 256 -24.64 -50.84 -6.00
CA TRP A 256 -25.42 -49.66 -6.40
C TRP A 256 -26.75 -50.03 -7.07
N GLY A 257 -27.83 -49.35 -6.68
CA GLY A 257 -29.11 -49.39 -7.36
C GLY A 257 -29.17 -48.35 -8.48
N MET A 258 -29.26 -48.82 -9.73
CA MET A 258 -29.59 -48.01 -10.91
C MET A 258 -31.08 -47.64 -10.93
N GLY A 259 -31.40 -46.38 -11.16
CA GLY A 259 -32.72 -45.91 -11.59
C GLY A 259 -32.61 -45.27 -12.97
N ARG A 260 -33.14 -45.94 -13.99
CA ARG A 260 -33.16 -45.54 -15.41
C ARG A 260 -34.10 -44.35 -15.67
N SER A 261 -33.74 -43.61 -16.71
CA SER A 261 -34.50 -42.61 -17.46
C SER A 261 -35.82 -43.11 -18.04
N ASP A 262 -36.84 -42.24 -18.12
CA ASP A 262 -37.69 -42.11 -19.32
C ASP A 262 -38.27 -40.68 -19.46
N PRO A 263 -38.53 -40.19 -20.70
CA PRO A 263 -38.89 -38.81 -21.03
C PRO A 263 -40.39 -38.62 -21.37
N PHE A 264 -40.81 -37.36 -21.61
CA PHE A 264 -42.13 -36.86 -22.06
C PHE A 264 -43.16 -36.47 -20.98
N ALA A 265 -43.41 -35.16 -20.84
CA ALA A 265 -44.76 -34.56 -20.83
C ALA A 265 -44.66 -33.01 -20.92
N ASP A 266 -45.49 -32.45 -21.80
CA ASP A 266 -45.65 -31.03 -22.17
C ASP A 266 -46.33 -30.21 -21.03
N PRO A 267 -46.21 -28.87 -21.01
CA PRO A 267 -46.60 -27.98 -19.93
C PRO A 267 -48.02 -27.43 -20.13
N SER A 268 -48.86 -27.53 -19.10
CA SER A 268 -50.02 -26.67 -18.94
C SER A 268 -50.57 -26.79 -17.52
N ASP A 269 -51.12 -25.67 -17.06
CA ASP A 269 -52.14 -25.55 -16.01
C ASP A 269 -51.73 -25.18 -14.56
N VAL A 270 -52.14 -23.94 -14.24
CA VAL A 270 -52.95 -23.55 -13.06
C VAL A 270 -52.23 -22.92 -11.86
N SER A 271 -52.26 -21.58 -11.89
CA SER A 271 -52.62 -20.58 -10.86
C SER A 271 -52.47 -20.81 -9.34
N TYR A 272 -52.00 -19.73 -8.68
CA TYR A 272 -52.37 -19.15 -7.37
C TYR A 272 -52.79 -20.09 -6.21
N ASN A 273 -52.15 -19.98 -5.03
CA ASN A 273 -52.58 -19.06 -3.96
C ASN A 273 -51.75 -19.23 -2.66
N ALA A 274 -51.88 -18.21 -1.81
CA ALA A 274 -51.28 -18.07 -0.49
C ALA A 274 -51.82 -19.02 0.60
N SER A 275 -51.10 -19.02 1.73
CA SER A 275 -51.47 -19.43 3.10
C SER A 275 -51.29 -20.91 3.49
N ALA A 276 -50.35 -21.13 4.41
CA ALA A 276 -50.52 -22.09 5.51
C ALA A 276 -49.51 -21.75 6.63
N ARG A 277 -50.03 -21.19 7.72
CA ARG A 277 -49.40 -21.23 9.03
C ARG A 277 -49.41 -22.69 9.51
N THR A 278 -48.31 -23.17 10.06
CA THR A 278 -48.37 -24.31 10.99
C THR A 278 -47.41 -24.07 12.15
N SER A 279 -48.02 -23.91 13.32
CA SER A 279 -47.41 -23.79 14.64
C SER A 279 -46.84 -25.12 15.12
N VAL A 280 -45.64 -25.13 15.68
CA VAL A 280 -45.23 -26.13 16.66
C VAL A 280 -44.58 -25.44 17.85
N ARG A 281 -45.05 -25.84 19.03
CA ARG A 281 -44.83 -25.27 20.38
C ARG A 281 -43.38 -25.33 20.82
N ILE A 282 -42.90 -24.22 21.38
CA ILE A 282 -41.73 -24.15 22.26
C ILE A 282 -42.20 -24.51 23.67
N SER A 283 -41.67 -25.59 24.24
CA SER A 283 -41.77 -25.90 25.67
C SER A 283 -40.57 -25.29 26.39
N THR A 284 -40.84 -24.27 27.19
CA THR A 284 -39.92 -23.68 28.17
C THR A 284 -39.60 -24.68 29.28
N ILE A 285 -38.31 -24.90 29.53
CA ILE A 285 -37.80 -25.33 30.84
C ILE A 285 -36.75 -24.30 31.27
N SER A 286 -36.96 -23.80 32.48
CA SER A 286 -36.26 -22.69 33.10
C SER A 286 -35.22 -23.19 34.12
N THR A 287 -34.16 -22.38 34.28
CA THR A 287 -33.23 -22.25 35.43
C THR A 287 -32.15 -23.32 35.65
N PRO A 288 -31.06 -23.01 36.39
CA PRO A 288 -30.20 -21.81 36.38
C PRO A 288 -28.69 -22.17 36.35
N ALA A 289 -27.83 -21.19 36.05
CA ALA A 289 -26.37 -21.32 36.20
C ALA A 289 -25.93 -21.23 37.68
N PRO A 290 -24.90 -22.00 38.11
CA PRO A 290 -24.13 -21.69 39.32
C PRO A 290 -22.67 -21.28 39.00
N PRO A 291 -21.95 -20.71 39.99
CA PRO A 291 -21.03 -19.60 39.81
C PRO A 291 -19.54 -19.95 39.96
N TRP A 292 -18.69 -18.98 39.58
CA TRP A 292 -17.28 -18.90 39.92
C TRP A 292 -17.13 -18.34 41.34
N GLU A 293 -16.56 -19.13 42.27
CA GLU A 293 -15.61 -18.74 43.33
C GLU A 293 -15.46 -19.88 44.37
N GLU A 294 -14.33 -19.86 45.10
CA GLU A 294 -13.89 -20.77 46.18
C GLU A 294 -13.14 -22.07 45.80
N ILE A 295 -11.81 -21.95 45.66
CA ILE A 295 -10.87 -22.67 46.55
C ILE A 295 -9.73 -21.70 46.89
N PHE A 296 -9.75 -21.22 48.14
CA PHE A 296 -8.71 -20.44 48.79
C PHE A 296 -7.69 -21.34 49.49
N ASN A 297 -6.46 -20.82 49.59
CA ASN A 297 -5.50 -20.93 50.70
C ASN A 297 -4.83 -22.27 51.02
N GLU A 298 -3.50 -22.25 51.01
CA GLU A 298 -2.72 -22.25 52.26
C GLU A 298 -1.31 -21.65 52.05
N LYS A 299 -0.90 -20.82 53.02
CA LYS A 299 0.42 -20.21 53.18
C LYS A 299 1.33 -21.19 53.94
N GLU A 300 2.63 -21.22 53.65
CA GLU A 300 3.68 -20.86 54.63
C GLU A 300 5.10 -20.90 54.05
N SER A 301 5.93 -20.06 54.65
CA SER A 301 7.29 -19.65 54.31
C SER A 301 8.37 -20.48 55.01
N VAL A 302 9.48 -20.82 54.33
CA VAL A 302 10.81 -21.02 54.96
C VAL A 302 11.94 -20.59 54.02
N PHE A 303 12.93 -19.92 54.60
CA PHE A 303 14.15 -19.33 54.06
C PHE A 303 15.07 -20.27 53.24
N GLY A 304 15.70 -19.68 52.21
CA GLY A 304 17.15 -19.71 51.93
C GLY A 304 17.84 -21.04 51.62
N SER A 305 18.29 -21.21 50.38
CA SER A 305 19.72 -21.43 50.06
C SER A 305 19.91 -21.62 48.56
N GLU A 306 20.91 -20.93 48.03
CA GLU A 306 21.48 -21.17 46.71
C GLU A 306 21.79 -22.65 46.54
N ARG A 307 21.34 -23.26 45.44
CA ARG A 307 21.99 -24.42 44.86
C ARG A 307 21.65 -24.54 43.37
N ASN A 308 22.68 -24.31 42.56
CA ASN A 308 22.76 -24.69 41.16
C ASN A 308 22.28 -26.14 40.97
N VAL A 309 21.31 -26.35 40.09
CA VAL A 309 21.02 -27.67 39.53
C VAL A 309 21.08 -27.55 38.01
N ASP A 310 22.22 -27.98 37.48
CA ASP A 310 22.45 -28.30 36.07
C ASP A 310 21.46 -29.39 35.64
N ILE A 311 20.52 -29.05 34.75
CA ILE A 311 19.80 -30.04 33.95
C ILE A 311 20.38 -29.98 32.53
N ARG A 312 21.35 -30.86 32.28
CA ARG A 312 21.90 -31.15 30.95
C ARG A 312 20.84 -31.85 30.10
N LEU A 313 20.21 -31.13 29.19
CA LEU A 313 19.65 -31.70 27.96
C LEU A 313 20.69 -31.52 26.85
N SER A 314 21.37 -32.63 26.55
CA SER A 314 22.39 -32.73 25.51
C SER A 314 21.78 -32.52 24.12
N LEU A 315 21.98 -31.34 23.54
CA LEU A 315 21.83 -31.07 22.12
C LEU A 315 23.13 -31.44 21.39
N PRO A 316 23.08 -32.08 20.19
CA PRO A 316 24.27 -32.34 19.41
C PRO A 316 24.88 -31.04 18.87
N PRO A 317 26.21 -30.96 18.69
CA PRO A 317 26.89 -29.74 18.28
C PRO A 317 26.71 -29.54 16.77
N GLY A 318 25.70 -28.78 16.37
CA GLY A 318 25.60 -28.20 15.03
C GLY A 318 25.77 -26.69 15.13
N PRO A 319 26.52 -26.02 14.24
CA PRO A 319 26.58 -24.57 14.24
C PRO A 319 25.17 -24.00 14.03
N PRO A 320 24.83 -22.84 14.62
CA PRO A 320 23.52 -22.23 14.46
C PRO A 320 23.24 -22.01 12.96
N PRO A 321 22.01 -22.27 12.46
CA PRO A 321 21.69 -21.99 11.09
C PRO A 321 21.76 -20.48 10.90
N THR A 322 22.82 -20.04 10.23
CA THR A 322 22.84 -18.75 9.57
C THR A 322 21.58 -18.66 8.72
N LEU A 323 20.73 -17.66 8.96
CA LEU A 323 19.74 -17.17 8.00
C LEU A 323 20.50 -16.66 6.77
N GLY A 324 20.96 -17.60 5.97
CA GLY A 324 21.41 -17.34 4.62
C GLY A 324 20.17 -16.94 3.85
N ALA A 325 20.20 -15.75 3.26
CA ALA A 325 19.34 -15.43 2.16
C ALA A 325 19.39 -16.60 1.17
N GLU A 326 18.30 -17.37 1.06
CA GLU A 326 18.14 -18.35 0.01
C GLU A 326 18.15 -17.57 -1.31
N LYS A 327 19.34 -17.47 -1.91
CA LYS A 327 19.47 -17.26 -3.34
C LYS A 327 18.65 -18.36 -3.98
N ALA A 328 17.53 -17.99 -4.58
CA ALA A 328 16.75 -18.84 -5.46
C ALA A 328 17.69 -19.76 -6.24
N ALA A 329 17.56 -21.07 -6.00
CA ALA A 329 18.32 -22.07 -6.71
C ALA A 329 18.03 -21.93 -8.21
N SER A 330 18.95 -21.29 -8.92
CA SER A 330 18.91 -21.24 -10.37
C SER A 330 19.03 -22.67 -10.87
N ILE A 331 18.01 -23.13 -11.60
CA ILE A 331 18.12 -24.23 -12.57
C ILE A 331 19.47 -24.08 -13.28
N PRO A 332 20.27 -25.13 -13.47
CA PRO A 332 21.53 -25.05 -14.21
C PRO A 332 21.21 -24.80 -15.70
N GLY A 333 20.86 -23.56 -16.01
CA GLY A 333 20.59 -23.02 -17.32
C GLY A 333 21.83 -22.32 -17.85
N GLU A 334 22.06 -22.46 -19.14
CA GLU A 334 23.11 -21.85 -19.94
C GLU A 334 23.66 -20.54 -19.36
N ARG A 335 25.00 -20.41 -19.30
CA ARG A 335 25.68 -19.17 -18.91
C ARG A 335 25.22 -18.05 -19.84
N LYS A 336 24.24 -17.25 -19.39
CA LYS A 336 23.83 -16.03 -20.09
C LYS A 336 25.06 -15.19 -20.41
N GLY A 337 25.21 -14.81 -21.68
CA GLY A 337 26.30 -13.94 -22.13
C GLY A 337 26.39 -12.65 -21.31
N LEU A 338 27.57 -12.04 -21.23
CA LEU A 338 27.82 -10.82 -20.45
C LEU A 338 26.79 -9.71 -20.75
N PHE A 339 26.42 -9.57 -22.02
CA PHE A 339 25.42 -8.59 -22.46
C PHE A 339 24.04 -8.86 -21.86
N LEU A 340 23.54 -10.11 -21.93
CA LEU A 340 22.26 -10.50 -21.34
C LEU A 340 22.26 -10.29 -19.82
N ARG A 341 23.36 -10.62 -19.13
CA ARG A 341 23.49 -10.37 -17.69
C ARG A 341 23.44 -8.88 -17.34
N ARG A 342 24.12 -8.02 -18.12
CA ARG A 342 24.09 -6.56 -17.93
C ARG A 342 22.72 -5.97 -18.25
N ARG A 343 22.08 -6.43 -19.32
CA ARG A 343 20.70 -6.04 -19.67
C ARG A 343 19.72 -6.43 -18.58
N ASP A 344 19.75 -7.69 -18.12
CA ASP A 344 18.86 -8.17 -17.07
C ASP A 344 19.10 -7.42 -15.75
N ALA A 345 20.35 -7.06 -15.42
CA ALA A 345 20.67 -6.20 -14.28
C ALA A 345 20.11 -4.78 -14.45
N PHE A 346 20.29 -4.17 -15.62
CA PHE A 346 19.73 -2.86 -15.94
C PHE A 346 18.20 -2.86 -15.85
N CYS A 347 17.54 -3.86 -16.44
CA CYS A 347 16.08 -4.00 -16.36
C CYS A 347 15.61 -4.19 -14.92
N ARG A 348 16.29 -4.99 -14.09
CA ARG A 348 15.94 -5.11 -12.66
C ARG A 348 16.04 -3.78 -11.91
N THR A 349 17.03 -2.95 -12.21
CA THR A 349 17.23 -1.67 -11.52
C THR A 349 16.29 -0.57 -12.00
N TYR A 350 16.11 -0.43 -13.33
CA TYR A 350 15.40 0.71 -13.92
C TYR A 350 14.03 0.35 -14.51
N CYS A 351 13.81 -0.89 -14.92
CA CYS A 351 12.55 -1.31 -15.56
C CYS A 351 12.01 -2.60 -14.92
N PRO A 352 11.76 -2.63 -13.59
CA PRO A 352 11.27 -3.83 -12.93
C PRO A 352 9.93 -4.24 -13.54
N ILE A 353 9.84 -5.52 -13.92
CA ILE A 353 8.65 -6.11 -14.55
C ILE A 353 7.64 -6.56 -13.49
N GLU A 354 8.09 -6.84 -12.28
CA GLU A 354 7.24 -7.23 -11.16
C GLU A 354 6.89 -6.00 -10.33
N GLU A 355 5.65 -5.93 -9.84
CA GLU A 355 5.29 -4.93 -8.84
C GLU A 355 6.05 -5.23 -7.54
N PRO A 356 6.47 -4.21 -6.79
CA PRO A 356 7.21 -4.44 -5.57
C PRO A 356 6.27 -5.07 -4.54
N SER A 357 6.78 -6.03 -3.77
CA SER A 357 6.03 -6.62 -2.66
C SER A 357 5.58 -5.52 -1.69
N LEU A 358 4.30 -5.53 -1.31
CA LEU A 358 3.78 -4.64 -0.29
C LEU A 358 4.35 -5.01 1.08
N VAL A 359 5.13 -4.12 1.68
CA VAL A 359 5.66 -4.29 3.04
C VAL A 359 4.74 -3.56 4.01
N LEU A 360 3.92 -4.33 4.75
CA LEU A 360 2.99 -3.76 5.72
C LEU A 360 3.73 -3.24 6.97
N PRO A 361 3.43 -2.01 7.44
CA PRO A 361 4.07 -1.46 8.62
C PRO A 361 3.44 -2.05 9.88
N THR A 362 4.21 -1.99 10.96
CA THR A 362 3.74 -2.22 12.33
C THR A 362 3.87 -0.95 13.15
N GLY A 363 3.07 -0.83 14.21
CA GLY A 363 3.20 0.23 15.20
C GLY A 363 4.66 0.38 15.70
N PRO A 364 5.14 1.60 15.96
CA PRO A 364 6.49 1.81 16.47
C PRO A 364 6.77 1.05 17.77
N THR A 365 7.98 0.52 17.94
CA THR A 365 8.46 -0.08 19.19
C THR A 365 8.75 0.98 20.26
N ASP A 366 8.98 0.57 21.52
CA ASP A 366 9.28 1.50 22.62
C ASP A 366 10.59 2.28 22.36
N GLU A 367 11.57 1.63 21.73
CA GLU A 367 12.81 2.28 21.30
C GLU A 367 12.54 3.30 20.19
N GLU A 368 11.73 2.92 19.19
CA GLU A 368 11.41 3.81 18.06
C GLU A 368 10.58 5.02 18.50
N LYS A 369 9.67 4.86 19.47
CA LYS A 369 8.89 5.95 20.06
C LYS A 369 9.78 7.11 20.48
N LEU A 370 10.93 6.81 21.08
CA LEU A 370 11.87 7.80 21.62
C LEU A 370 12.92 8.29 20.60
N ARG A 371 12.91 7.78 19.36
CA ARG A 371 13.97 8.04 18.38
C ARG A 371 14.13 9.51 18.00
N TYR A 372 13.07 10.32 18.12
CA TYR A 372 13.04 11.73 17.72
C TYR A 372 13.13 12.73 18.88
N ILE A 373 13.25 12.28 20.14
CA ILE A 373 13.32 13.20 21.29
C ILE A 373 14.59 14.05 21.29
N THR A 374 15.72 13.47 20.90
CA THR A 374 17.01 14.17 20.79
C THR A 374 17.24 14.62 19.35
N THR A 375 17.49 15.91 19.15
CA THR A 375 17.68 16.43 17.79
C THR A 375 19.12 16.27 17.32
N ASN A 376 20.09 16.24 18.23
CA ASN A 376 21.53 16.30 17.96
C ASN A 376 21.90 17.40 16.94
N ARG A 377 21.15 18.50 16.95
CA ARG A 377 21.25 19.53 15.91
C ARG A 377 22.50 20.40 16.03
N ILE A 378 23.05 20.62 17.22
CA ILE A 378 24.20 21.53 17.42
C ILE A 378 25.40 21.13 16.54
N PRO A 379 25.94 19.90 16.60
CA PRO A 379 27.05 19.52 15.72
C PRO A 379 26.68 19.55 14.24
N LEU A 380 25.45 19.16 13.89
CA LEU A 380 24.94 19.22 12.51
C LEU A 380 24.99 20.66 11.98
N TYR A 381 24.49 21.64 12.74
CA TYR A 381 24.44 23.04 12.32
C TYR A 381 25.81 23.71 12.38
N ILE A 382 26.68 23.41 13.36
CA ILE A 382 28.04 23.97 13.38
C ILE A 382 28.81 23.55 12.12
N PHE A 383 28.81 22.25 11.81
CA PHE A 383 29.45 21.76 10.60
C PHE A 383 28.76 22.27 9.34
N GLY A 384 27.42 22.30 9.35
CA GLY A 384 26.62 22.84 8.26
C GLY A 384 26.93 24.32 7.96
N LEU A 385 27.14 25.14 8.99
CA LEU A 385 27.50 26.56 8.85
C LEU A 385 28.89 26.69 8.23
N PHE A 386 29.88 25.97 8.77
CA PHE A 386 31.23 25.95 8.20
C PHE A 386 31.23 25.49 6.74
N SER A 387 30.49 24.41 6.47
CA SER A 387 30.29 23.85 5.15
C SER A 387 29.66 24.84 4.18
N PHE A 388 28.65 25.58 4.63
CA PHE A 388 28.00 26.58 3.80
C PHE A 388 28.87 27.81 3.58
N LEU A 389 29.54 28.34 4.60
CA LEU A 389 30.37 29.53 4.47
C LEU A 389 31.53 29.31 3.50
N THR A 390 32.14 28.13 3.54
CA THR A 390 33.20 27.74 2.58
C THR A 390 32.66 27.66 1.15
N LEU A 391 31.51 26.99 0.94
CA LEU A 391 30.89 26.93 -0.38
C LEU A 391 30.44 28.32 -0.88
N SER A 392 29.86 29.12 0.01
CA SER A 392 29.41 30.50 -0.24
C SER A 392 30.58 31.40 -0.65
N ALA A 393 31.73 31.28 0.01
CA ALA A 393 32.93 32.01 -0.38
C ALA A 393 33.38 31.64 -1.81
N GLY A 394 33.42 30.35 -2.15
CA GLY A 394 33.75 29.91 -3.51
C GLY A 394 32.74 30.41 -4.56
N MET A 395 31.45 30.41 -4.22
CA MET A 395 30.39 30.92 -5.08
C MET A 395 30.46 32.45 -5.29
N TRP A 396 30.77 33.22 -4.24
CA TRP A 396 30.99 34.66 -4.36
C TRP A 396 32.25 34.99 -5.14
N LEU A 397 33.34 34.25 -4.93
CA LEU A 397 34.56 34.41 -5.73
C LEU A 397 34.27 34.19 -7.22
N PHE A 398 33.48 33.18 -7.57
CA PHE A 398 33.03 32.99 -8.96
C PHE A 398 32.20 34.19 -9.46
N ALA A 399 31.25 34.69 -8.66
CA ALA A 399 30.38 35.79 -9.07
C ALA A 399 31.13 37.11 -9.29
N VAL A 400 32.17 37.40 -8.48
CA VAL A 400 32.89 38.68 -8.53
C VAL A 400 34.16 38.65 -9.37
N CYS A 401 34.64 37.46 -9.77
CA CYS A 401 35.89 37.38 -10.51
C CYS A 401 35.78 38.10 -11.87
N ALA A 402 34.62 38.03 -12.54
CA ALA A 402 34.40 38.73 -13.80
C ALA A 402 32.98 39.34 -13.86
N PRO A 403 32.80 40.53 -14.48
CA PRO A 403 31.48 41.16 -14.59
C PRO A 403 30.41 40.27 -15.24
N ILE A 404 30.81 39.40 -16.18
CA ILE A 404 29.91 38.44 -16.85
C ILE A 404 29.27 37.41 -15.90
N PHE A 405 29.84 37.20 -14.71
CA PHE A 405 29.33 36.26 -13.70
C PHE A 405 28.53 36.92 -12.57
N ALA A 406 28.37 38.25 -12.59
CA ALA A 406 27.69 38.97 -11.52
C ALA A 406 26.24 38.50 -11.26
N TRP A 407 25.55 38.02 -12.30
CA TRP A 407 24.20 37.46 -12.19
C TRP A 407 24.12 36.27 -11.22
N TYR A 408 25.20 35.50 -11.09
CA TYR A 408 25.25 34.35 -10.17
C TYR A 408 25.16 34.81 -8.72
N GLY A 409 25.65 36.01 -8.40
CA GLY A 409 25.57 36.62 -7.07
C GLY A 409 24.14 36.76 -6.55
N VAL A 410 23.14 36.90 -7.42
CA VAL A 410 21.72 36.91 -7.02
C VAL A 410 21.31 35.57 -6.40
N PHE A 411 21.70 34.46 -7.03
CA PHE A 411 21.44 33.12 -6.51
C PHE A 411 22.19 32.88 -5.19
N VAL A 412 23.45 33.30 -5.12
CA VAL A 412 24.25 33.18 -3.89
C VAL A 412 23.62 33.99 -2.74
N GLY A 413 23.23 35.24 -3.00
CA GLY A 413 22.52 36.08 -2.03
C GLY A 413 21.23 35.43 -1.54
N PHE A 414 20.43 34.88 -2.45
CA PHE A 414 19.22 34.12 -2.11
C PHE A 414 19.52 32.92 -1.19
N LEU A 415 20.54 32.11 -1.48
CA LEU A 415 20.93 30.98 -0.63
C LEU A 415 21.41 31.43 0.76
N ASN A 416 22.16 32.54 0.83
CA ASN A 416 22.60 33.11 2.10
C ASN A 416 21.40 33.58 2.93
N ILE A 417 20.42 34.28 2.33
CA ILE A 417 19.18 34.69 3.02
C ILE A 417 18.42 33.47 3.54
N TYR A 418 18.24 32.44 2.70
CA TYR A 418 17.58 31.20 3.09
C TYR A 418 18.27 30.56 4.30
N LEU A 419 19.60 30.42 4.29
CA LEU A 419 20.30 29.76 5.37
C LEU A 419 20.39 30.59 6.64
N ILE A 420 20.53 31.93 6.54
CA ILE A 420 20.41 32.81 7.71
C ILE A 420 19.06 32.59 8.39
N ILE A 421 17.96 32.59 7.62
CA ILE A 421 16.62 32.32 8.15
C ILE A 421 16.52 30.89 8.72
N SER A 422 17.01 29.88 8.00
CA SER A 422 16.95 28.49 8.44
C SER A 422 17.72 28.24 9.74
N TYR A 423 18.83 28.94 9.96
CA TYR A 423 19.65 28.82 11.16
C TYR A 423 19.07 29.64 12.31
N LEU A 424 18.52 30.83 12.03
CA LEU A 424 17.77 31.62 13.00
C LEU A 424 16.61 30.82 13.58
N VAL A 425 15.81 30.19 12.71
CA VAL A 425 14.69 29.32 13.13
C VAL A 425 15.21 28.05 13.83
N GLY A 426 16.32 27.49 13.36
CA GLY A 426 16.75 26.12 13.70
C GLY A 426 17.72 25.96 14.87
N VAL A 427 18.55 26.96 15.19
CA VAL A 427 19.62 26.82 16.20
C VAL A 427 19.15 27.25 17.60
N ILE A 428 18.21 28.19 17.67
CA ILE A 428 17.83 28.83 18.93
C ILE A 428 16.93 27.90 19.77
N GLY A 429 17.31 27.69 21.04
CA GLY A 429 16.52 26.99 22.06
C GLY A 429 16.98 25.56 22.39
N ARG A 430 16.43 24.98 23.47
CA ARG A 430 16.72 23.61 23.95
C ARG A 430 15.97 22.55 23.16
N ASP A 431 16.34 21.28 23.28
CA ASP A 431 15.50 20.20 22.73
C ASP A 431 14.16 20.12 23.46
N TRP A 432 13.22 19.36 22.90
CA TRP A 432 11.92 19.18 23.53
C TRP A 432 12.08 18.47 24.88
N ASP A 433 11.37 18.98 25.89
CA ASP A 433 11.52 18.52 27.27
C ASP A 433 10.65 17.27 27.50
N TYR A 434 11.28 16.10 27.31
CA TYR A 434 10.61 14.83 27.54
C TYR A 434 10.22 14.62 29.01
N ALA A 435 11.01 15.12 29.97
CA ALA A 435 10.70 14.98 31.38
C ALA A 435 9.46 15.80 31.75
N ALA A 436 9.33 17.01 31.21
CA ALA A 436 8.12 17.82 31.36
C ALA A 436 6.89 17.12 30.75
N HIS A 437 7.04 16.49 29.58
CA HIS A 437 5.95 15.73 28.97
C HIS A 437 5.52 14.52 29.83
N VAL A 438 6.48 13.74 30.33
CA VAL A 438 6.19 12.63 31.26
C VAL A 438 5.46 13.14 32.52
N ALA A 439 5.83 14.31 33.04
CA ALA A 439 5.12 14.93 34.15
C ALA A 439 3.68 15.36 33.78
N ILE A 440 3.45 15.82 32.54
CA ILE A 440 2.09 16.12 32.03
C ILE A 440 1.25 14.84 31.96
N VAL A 441 1.79 13.77 31.39
CA VAL A 441 1.13 12.46 31.31
C VAL A 441 0.79 11.94 32.72
N ALA A 442 1.73 12.06 33.67
CA ALA A 442 1.52 11.61 35.05
C ALA A 442 0.48 12.45 35.81
N SER A 443 0.40 13.76 35.55
CA SER A 443 -0.55 14.67 36.21
C SER A 443 -1.96 14.62 35.64
N HIS A 444 -2.14 14.04 34.45
CA HIS A 444 -3.44 13.86 33.78
C HIS A 444 -3.72 12.37 33.52
N PRO A 445 -3.90 11.56 34.57
CA PRO A 445 -4.15 10.13 34.40
C PRO A 445 -5.44 9.89 33.59
N ILE A 446 -5.33 9.07 32.55
CA ILE A 446 -6.47 8.64 31.74
C ILE A 446 -7.10 7.40 32.39
N THR A 447 -8.31 7.59 32.92
CA THR A 447 -9.15 6.57 33.55
C THR A 447 -10.54 6.61 32.91
N ASP A 448 -11.40 5.65 33.21
CA ASP A 448 -12.78 5.63 32.70
C ASP A 448 -13.56 6.93 33.03
N ASP A 449 -13.29 7.54 34.19
CA ASP A 449 -13.96 8.76 34.65
C ASP A 449 -13.36 10.04 34.05
N THR A 450 -12.04 10.06 33.83
CA THR A 450 -11.30 11.26 33.41
C THR A 450 -11.07 11.34 31.90
N ALA A 451 -11.22 10.24 31.17
CA ALA A 451 -10.98 10.21 29.72
C ALA A 451 -12.03 11.05 28.97
N PRO A 452 -11.61 12.08 28.21
CA PRO A 452 -12.52 12.77 27.31
C PRO A 452 -12.98 11.86 26.16
N SER A 453 -14.08 12.24 25.53
CA SER A 453 -14.56 11.49 24.36
C SER A 453 -13.68 11.78 23.13
N VAL A 454 -13.35 10.72 22.38
CA VAL A 454 -12.48 10.79 21.21
C VAL A 454 -13.13 10.06 20.02
N ASP A 455 -13.26 10.78 18.91
CA ASP A 455 -13.59 10.18 17.60
C ASP A 455 -12.31 9.89 16.80
N VAL A 456 -12.18 8.70 16.24
CA VAL A 456 -11.07 8.35 15.33
C VAL A 456 -11.59 8.36 13.90
N TYR A 457 -11.01 9.21 13.05
CA TYR A 457 -11.31 9.29 11.64
C TYR A 457 -10.29 8.53 10.81
N LEU A 458 -10.79 7.59 9.99
CA LEU A 458 -10.02 6.78 9.06
C LEU A 458 -10.45 7.08 7.62
N PRO A 459 -10.03 8.22 7.04
CA PRO A 459 -10.30 8.54 5.64
C PRO A 459 -9.63 7.54 4.69
N CYS A 460 -10.40 7.07 3.71
CA CYS A 460 -9.93 6.20 2.63
C CYS A 460 -10.60 6.57 1.30
N CYS A 461 -9.90 6.32 0.21
CA CYS A 461 -10.36 6.45 -1.16
C CYS A 461 -9.60 5.48 -2.08
N SER A 462 -10.08 4.24 -2.18
CA SER A 462 -9.54 3.19 -3.07
C SER A 462 -8.22 2.54 -2.63
N GLU A 463 -7.83 2.65 -1.36
CA GLU A 463 -6.67 1.91 -0.84
C GLU A 463 -6.94 0.40 -0.78
N PRO A 464 -5.90 -0.44 -0.96
CA PRO A 464 -6.02 -1.89 -0.82
C PRO A 464 -6.57 -2.31 0.55
N LEU A 465 -7.45 -3.31 0.56
CA LEU A 465 -8.05 -3.85 1.78
C LEU A 465 -7.01 -4.34 2.78
N GLU A 466 -5.90 -4.90 2.33
CA GLU A 466 -4.80 -5.38 3.19
C GLU A 466 -4.17 -4.24 4.00
N ILE A 467 -4.03 -3.05 3.39
CA ILE A 467 -3.51 -1.86 4.07
C ILE A 467 -4.53 -1.36 5.10
N LEU A 468 -5.80 -1.24 4.68
CA LEU A 468 -6.89 -0.81 5.57
C LEU A 468 -7.05 -1.74 6.78
N GLU A 469 -7.08 -3.06 6.53
CA GLU A 469 -7.23 -4.06 7.57
C GLU A 469 -6.05 -4.04 8.56
N ASN A 470 -4.82 -3.88 8.05
CA ASN A 470 -3.65 -3.74 8.91
C ASN A 470 -3.74 -2.51 9.82
N THR A 471 -4.17 -1.37 9.29
CA THR A 471 -4.42 -0.16 10.08
C THR A 471 -5.53 -0.40 11.10
N TYR A 472 -6.66 -1.00 10.71
CA TYR A 472 -7.80 -1.24 11.61
C TYR A 472 -7.42 -2.13 12.79
N ARG A 473 -6.59 -3.16 12.56
CA ARG A 473 -6.03 -4.01 13.61
C ARG A 473 -5.23 -3.21 14.65
N HIS A 474 -4.47 -2.21 14.23
CA HIS A 474 -3.74 -1.35 15.17
C HIS A 474 -4.66 -0.35 15.89
N ILE A 475 -5.70 0.16 15.21
CA ILE A 475 -6.71 1.03 15.81
C ILE A 475 -7.47 0.33 16.94
N THR A 476 -7.79 -0.97 16.80
CA THR A 476 -8.44 -1.74 17.89
C THR A 476 -7.60 -1.88 19.15
N ARG A 477 -6.30 -1.58 19.08
CA ARG A 477 -5.36 -1.71 20.20
C ARG A 477 -5.09 -0.37 20.89
N LEU A 478 -5.74 0.71 20.47
CA LEU A 478 -5.63 2.00 21.16
C LEU A 478 -6.09 1.85 22.62
N ASP A 479 -5.22 2.26 23.54
CA ASP A 479 -5.45 2.17 24.98
C ASP A 479 -6.29 3.36 25.46
N TRP A 480 -7.60 3.25 25.23
CA TRP A 480 -8.61 4.23 25.61
C TRP A 480 -9.88 3.54 26.11
N PRO A 481 -10.62 4.11 27.09
CA PRO A 481 -11.89 3.54 27.53
C PRO A 481 -12.86 3.35 26.37
N ALA A 482 -13.37 2.13 26.19
CA ALA A 482 -14.15 1.76 25.01
C ALA A 482 -15.42 2.61 24.83
N HIS A 483 -16.05 3.01 25.93
CA HIS A 483 -17.25 3.86 25.91
C HIS A 483 -16.95 5.34 25.57
N ARG A 484 -15.67 5.74 25.56
CA ARG A 484 -15.18 7.07 25.20
C ARG A 484 -14.48 7.11 23.85
N LEU A 485 -14.35 5.98 23.14
CA LEU A 485 -13.68 5.90 21.85
C LEU A 485 -14.67 5.47 20.76
N LYS A 486 -14.88 6.31 19.74
CA LYS A 486 -15.70 5.97 18.57
C LYS A 486 -14.81 5.96 17.32
N ILE A 487 -14.94 4.94 16.48
CA ILE A 487 -14.13 4.80 15.26
C ILE A 487 -15.01 4.96 14.03
N HIS A 488 -14.60 5.82 13.10
CA HIS A 488 -15.33 6.17 11.89
C HIS A 488 -14.45 5.99 10.64
N VAL A 489 -14.81 5.03 9.80
CA VAL A 489 -14.26 4.84 8.46
C VAL A 489 -14.95 5.81 7.51
N LEU A 490 -14.17 6.67 6.85
CA LEU A 490 -14.69 7.69 5.95
C LEU A 490 -14.34 7.32 4.50
N ASP A 491 -15.21 6.60 3.80
CA ASP A 491 -14.90 6.03 2.48
C ASP A 491 -15.43 6.90 1.31
N ASP A 492 -14.52 7.67 0.70
CA ASP A 492 -14.79 8.44 -0.52
C ASP A 492 -14.84 7.56 -1.78
N GLY A 493 -14.40 6.30 -1.70
CA GLY A 493 -14.44 5.29 -2.78
C GLY A 493 -15.74 4.47 -2.83
N ASN A 494 -16.52 4.43 -1.74
CA ASN A 494 -17.80 3.71 -1.62
C ASN A 494 -17.73 2.22 -1.92
N GLN A 495 -16.68 1.56 -1.47
CA GLN A 495 -16.44 0.18 -1.82
C GLN A 495 -17.22 -0.73 -0.86
N PRO A 496 -18.10 -1.62 -1.35
CA PRO A 496 -18.79 -2.59 -0.50
C PRO A 496 -17.83 -3.40 0.38
N ALA A 497 -16.64 -3.73 -0.15
CA ALA A 497 -15.61 -4.44 0.59
C ALA A 497 -15.07 -3.64 1.79
N VAL A 498 -14.93 -2.32 1.68
CA VAL A 498 -14.51 -1.45 2.80
C VAL A 498 -15.61 -1.34 3.84
N ARG A 499 -16.88 -1.24 3.42
CA ARG A 499 -18.03 -1.31 4.33
C ARG A 499 -18.05 -2.61 5.14
N ASN A 500 -17.88 -3.74 4.46
CA ASN A 500 -17.86 -5.06 5.09
C ASN A 500 -16.66 -5.18 6.06
N LEU A 501 -15.48 -4.69 5.64
CA LEU A 501 -14.30 -4.63 6.50
C LEU A 501 -14.57 -3.78 7.76
N ALA A 502 -15.15 -2.58 7.63
CA ALA A 502 -15.51 -1.74 8.77
C ALA A 502 -16.48 -2.45 9.73
N ALA A 503 -17.50 -3.13 9.19
CA ALA A 503 -18.47 -3.89 9.98
C ALA A 503 -17.81 -5.04 10.77
N ARG A 504 -16.85 -5.76 10.20
CA ARG A 504 -16.10 -6.83 10.89
C ARG A 504 -15.37 -6.33 12.15
N TYR A 505 -14.88 -5.10 12.11
CA TYR A 505 -14.18 -4.46 13.23
C TYR A 505 -15.12 -3.67 14.16
N GLY A 506 -16.43 -3.64 13.87
CA GLY A 506 -17.41 -2.85 14.64
C GLY A 506 -17.25 -1.34 14.47
N PHE A 507 -16.61 -0.88 13.39
CA PHE A 507 -16.39 0.54 13.13
C PHE A 507 -17.59 1.15 12.41
N SER A 508 -17.89 2.41 12.73
CA SER A 508 -18.88 3.20 12.01
C SER A 508 -18.39 3.44 10.58
N TYR A 509 -19.25 3.26 9.60
CA TYR A 509 -18.92 3.47 8.19
C TYR A 509 -19.70 4.67 7.65
N LEU A 510 -18.98 5.71 7.24
CA LEU A 510 -19.53 6.95 6.73
C LEU A 510 -19.15 7.14 5.26
N VAL A 511 -20.14 7.50 4.47
CA VAL A 511 -20.00 7.86 3.06
C VAL A 511 -20.82 9.13 2.86
N ARG A 512 -20.27 10.11 2.15
CA ARG A 512 -20.93 11.39 1.87
C ARG A 512 -21.57 11.41 0.50
N ASP A 513 -22.62 12.19 0.33
CA ASP A 513 -23.34 12.24 -0.97
C ASP A 513 -22.65 13.15 -1.99
N ASP A 514 -21.88 14.14 -1.54
CA ASP A 514 -21.26 15.18 -2.37
C ASP A 514 -19.87 14.82 -2.92
N ARG A 515 -19.54 13.52 -3.01
CA ARG A 515 -18.25 13.07 -3.56
C ARG A 515 -18.07 13.58 -5.00
N PRO A 516 -16.87 14.07 -5.39
CA PRO A 516 -15.65 14.16 -4.61
C PRO A 516 -15.34 15.59 -4.12
N ARG A 517 -16.34 16.39 -3.75
CA ARG A 517 -16.18 17.81 -3.36
C ARG A 517 -15.07 17.98 -2.32
N LEU A 518 -14.07 18.81 -2.57
CA LEU A 518 -12.93 19.07 -1.66
C LEU A 518 -12.17 17.82 -1.14
N ARG A 519 -12.39 16.63 -1.74
CA ARG A 519 -11.63 15.40 -1.43
C ARG A 519 -11.59 15.10 0.08
N LYS A 520 -10.42 14.75 0.62
CA LYS A 520 -10.20 14.43 2.05
C LYS A 520 -10.77 15.51 2.97
N ALA A 521 -10.57 16.79 2.68
CA ALA A 521 -11.11 17.88 3.49
C ALA A 521 -12.66 17.84 3.56
N GLY A 522 -13.32 17.63 2.42
CA GLY A 522 -14.78 17.48 2.37
C GLY A 522 -15.26 16.25 3.14
N ASN A 523 -14.51 15.15 3.07
CA ASN A 523 -14.81 13.92 3.80
C ASN A 523 -14.69 14.11 5.33
N LEU A 524 -13.62 14.76 5.79
CA LEU A 524 -13.41 15.09 7.20
C LEU A 524 -14.49 16.05 7.73
N ARG A 525 -14.87 17.08 6.96
CA ARG A 525 -15.97 18.00 7.33
C ARG A 525 -17.32 17.28 7.40
N TRP A 526 -17.58 16.34 6.50
CA TRP A 526 -18.80 15.54 6.51
C TRP A 526 -18.94 14.69 7.78
N ALA A 527 -17.83 14.07 8.19
CA ALA A 527 -17.73 13.32 9.43
C ALA A 527 -17.85 14.24 10.66
N PHE A 528 -17.15 15.38 10.65
CA PHE A 528 -17.19 16.36 11.73
C PHE A 528 -18.61 16.81 12.08
N ALA A 529 -19.46 17.01 11.07
CA ALA A 529 -20.86 17.40 11.25
C ALA A 529 -21.79 16.29 11.80
N ARG A 530 -21.29 15.05 11.94
CA ARG A 530 -22.08 13.84 12.31
C ARG A 530 -21.51 13.09 13.51
N THR A 531 -20.52 13.67 14.15
CA THR A 531 -19.77 13.10 15.27
C THR A 531 -19.62 14.19 16.33
N ASP A 532 -19.40 13.78 17.57
CA ASP A 532 -19.63 14.63 18.74
C ASP A 532 -18.54 14.53 19.82
N GLY A 533 -17.46 13.77 19.58
CA GLY A 533 -16.37 13.62 20.53
C GLY A 533 -15.64 14.94 20.83
N ASP A 534 -15.27 15.16 22.08
CA ASP A 534 -14.55 16.36 22.55
C ASP A 534 -13.26 16.59 21.73
N PHE A 535 -12.61 15.48 21.37
CA PHE A 535 -11.46 15.43 20.49
C PHE A 535 -11.71 14.48 19.32
N PHE A 536 -10.95 14.68 18.24
CA PHE A 536 -10.87 13.68 17.19
C PHE A 536 -9.43 13.45 16.72
N ALA A 537 -9.09 12.22 16.37
CA ALA A 537 -7.79 11.84 15.82
C ALA A 537 -7.93 11.49 14.34
N ILE A 538 -6.96 11.90 13.51
CA ILE A 538 -6.91 11.53 12.09
C ILE A 538 -5.73 10.61 11.85
N PHE A 539 -6.01 9.44 11.26
CA PHE A 539 -5.00 8.56 10.68
C PHE A 539 -5.28 8.35 9.20
N ASP A 540 -4.25 8.50 8.38
CA ASP A 540 -4.31 8.05 6.99
C ASP A 540 -4.42 6.52 6.94
N ALA A 541 -4.99 6.00 5.85
CA ALA A 541 -5.29 4.60 5.63
C ALA A 541 -4.09 3.65 5.85
N ASP A 542 -2.86 4.14 5.71
CA ASP A 542 -1.60 3.40 5.75
C ASP A 542 -0.78 3.61 7.04
N PHE A 543 -1.32 4.29 8.07
CA PHE A 543 -0.63 4.50 9.34
C PHE A 543 -1.10 3.56 10.45
N CYS A 544 -0.14 2.85 11.04
CA CYS A 544 -0.37 1.94 12.16
C CYS A 544 0.08 2.59 13.48
N PRO A 545 -0.85 3.02 14.37
CA PRO A 545 -0.49 3.61 15.65
C PRO A 545 -0.04 2.60 16.70
N ARG A 546 0.66 3.11 17.72
CA ARG A 546 0.89 2.43 18.99
C ARG A 546 -0.35 2.47 19.89
N PRO A 547 -0.51 1.53 20.83
CA PRO A 547 -1.57 1.56 21.82
C PRO A 547 -1.66 2.86 22.61
N ASP A 548 -0.52 3.43 23.00
CA ASP A 548 -0.40 4.63 23.83
C ASP A 548 -0.58 5.96 23.06
N PHE A 549 -0.87 5.92 21.75
CA PHE A 549 -0.96 7.12 20.91
C PHE A 549 -1.85 8.23 21.51
N LEU A 550 -3.09 7.89 21.92
CA LEU A 550 -4.03 8.88 22.44
C LEU A 550 -3.60 9.40 23.81
N ARG A 551 -3.06 8.53 24.68
CA ARG A 551 -2.57 8.93 26.00
C ARG A 551 -1.45 9.95 25.93
N GLU A 552 -0.55 9.81 24.95
CA GLU A 552 0.56 10.74 24.78
C GLU A 552 0.11 12.09 24.18
N LEU A 553 -0.96 12.14 23.37
CA LEU A 553 -1.35 13.38 22.68
C LEU A 553 -2.52 14.12 23.33
N VAL A 554 -3.51 13.41 23.88
CA VAL A 554 -4.70 14.05 24.48
C VAL A 554 -4.35 14.82 25.76
N VAL A 555 -3.38 14.34 26.54
CA VAL A 555 -2.94 15.01 27.78
C VAL A 555 -2.38 16.42 27.53
N GLU A 556 -1.81 16.67 26.35
CA GLU A 556 -1.32 18.00 25.96
C GLU A 556 -2.46 19.01 25.73
N HIS A 557 -3.64 18.52 25.33
CA HIS A 557 -4.86 19.31 25.30
C HIS A 557 -5.44 19.51 26.70
N MET A 558 -5.35 18.51 27.58
CA MET A 558 -5.85 18.64 28.95
C MET A 558 -5.01 19.64 29.76
N ALA A 559 -3.69 19.64 29.55
CA ALA A 559 -2.78 20.59 30.19
C ALA A 559 -2.91 22.03 29.68
N ASP A 560 -3.48 22.24 28.49
CA ASP A 560 -3.66 23.55 27.88
C ASP A 560 -4.93 23.62 27.03
N GLU A 561 -5.96 24.25 27.58
CA GLU A 561 -7.25 24.46 26.92
C GLU A 561 -7.12 25.24 25.61
N GLY A 562 -6.10 26.10 25.47
CA GLY A 562 -5.82 26.88 24.25
C GLY A 562 -5.20 26.08 23.10
N THR A 563 -4.91 24.80 23.30
CA THR A 563 -4.37 23.92 22.25
C THR A 563 -5.48 23.37 21.35
N ALA A 564 -5.43 23.71 20.06
CA ALA A 564 -6.34 23.22 19.03
C ALA A 564 -5.91 21.91 18.40
N ILE A 565 -4.60 21.71 18.20
CA ILE A 565 -4.05 20.54 17.50
C ILE A 565 -2.77 20.10 18.20
N VAL A 566 -2.64 18.80 18.47
CA VAL A 566 -1.38 18.18 18.90
C VAL A 566 -0.93 17.21 17.80
N GLN A 567 0.21 17.52 17.19
CA GLN A 567 0.78 16.77 16.07
C GLN A 567 1.92 15.87 16.56
N SER A 568 1.94 14.61 16.13
CA SER A 568 3.09 13.70 16.26
C SER A 568 3.79 13.44 14.92
N PRO A 569 5.05 12.98 14.90
CA PRO A 569 5.75 12.60 13.67
C PRO A 569 4.99 11.60 12.79
N GLN A 570 5.15 11.74 11.47
CA GLN A 570 4.96 10.62 10.55
C GLN A 570 6.28 9.85 10.48
N PHE A 571 6.32 8.68 11.13
CA PHE A 571 7.50 7.82 11.16
C PHE A 571 7.43 6.77 10.04
N PHE A 572 8.56 6.55 9.38
CA PHE A 572 8.69 5.57 8.30
C PHE A 572 9.87 4.65 8.59
N ARG A 573 9.61 3.35 8.69
CA ARG A 573 10.66 2.35 8.86
C ARG A 573 11.25 2.01 7.50
N VAL A 574 12.58 1.95 7.44
CA VAL A 574 13.33 1.57 6.24
C VAL A 574 13.78 0.13 6.38
N THR A 575 13.35 -0.74 5.46
CA THR A 575 13.77 -2.16 5.42
C THR A 575 14.35 -2.54 4.06
N PRO A 576 15.21 -3.58 3.96
CA PRO A 576 15.81 -4.01 2.70
C PRO A 576 14.80 -4.48 1.64
N GLU A 577 13.62 -4.94 2.05
CA GLU A 577 12.55 -5.48 1.20
C GLU A 577 11.79 -4.38 0.46
N GLN A 578 11.87 -3.14 0.95
CA GLN A 578 11.25 -1.98 0.34
C GLN A 578 11.97 -1.55 -0.94
N THR A 579 11.25 -0.84 -1.82
CA THR A 579 11.84 -0.23 -3.01
C THR A 579 12.88 0.84 -2.65
N TRP A 580 13.78 1.14 -3.59
CA TRP A 580 14.73 2.25 -3.42
C TRP A 580 14.03 3.60 -3.15
N VAL A 581 12.80 3.77 -3.66
CA VAL A 581 11.97 4.96 -3.44
C VAL A 581 11.53 5.05 -1.99
N GLU A 582 10.97 3.97 -1.45
CA GLU A 582 10.56 3.89 -0.04
C GLU A 582 11.74 4.10 0.90
N GLN A 583 12.86 3.41 0.65
CA GLN A 583 14.07 3.54 1.45
C GLN A 583 14.60 4.99 1.45
N GLY A 584 14.56 5.67 0.30
CA GLY A 584 14.97 7.07 0.18
C GLY A 584 13.97 8.03 0.83
N ALA A 585 12.68 7.85 0.55
CA ALA A 585 11.61 8.77 0.94
C ALA A 585 11.49 8.90 2.46
N GLY A 586 11.51 7.78 3.20
CA GLY A 586 11.39 7.80 4.66
C GLY A 586 12.49 8.63 5.32
N ALA A 587 13.75 8.45 4.88
CA ALA A 587 14.90 9.18 5.42
C ALA A 587 14.85 10.69 5.11
N THR A 588 14.27 11.13 3.98
CA THR A 588 14.12 12.56 3.69
C THR A 588 13.23 13.31 4.69
N GLN A 589 12.30 12.60 5.35
CA GLN A 589 11.34 13.22 6.28
C GLN A 589 11.92 13.42 7.68
N GLU A 590 13.03 12.75 8.02
CA GLU A 590 13.61 12.78 9.37
C GLU A 590 14.04 14.18 9.80
N LEU A 591 14.65 14.97 8.90
CA LEU A 591 15.02 16.36 9.20
C LEU A 591 13.81 17.21 9.58
N PHE A 592 12.72 17.03 8.86
CA PHE A 592 11.50 17.80 9.09
C PHE A 592 10.91 17.49 10.46
N TYR A 593 10.70 16.21 10.77
CA TYR A 593 10.04 15.82 12.02
C TYR A 593 10.96 15.97 13.24
N ARG A 594 12.23 15.58 13.15
CA ARG A 594 13.12 15.60 14.32
C ARG A 594 13.70 16.98 14.62
N VAL A 595 13.89 17.84 13.62
CA VAL A 595 14.54 19.15 13.83
C VAL A 595 13.58 20.29 13.53
N VAL A 596 13.02 20.33 12.33
CA VAL A 596 12.26 21.49 11.87
C VAL A 596 11.00 21.69 12.71
N GLN A 597 10.18 20.65 12.89
CA GLN A 597 8.94 20.75 13.67
C GLN A 597 9.21 21.05 15.15
N VAL A 598 10.23 20.42 15.76
CA VAL A 598 10.65 20.72 17.14
C VAL A 598 11.01 22.19 17.30
N ASN A 599 11.75 22.76 16.34
CA ASN A 599 12.14 24.16 16.39
C ASN A 599 10.96 25.10 16.10
N ARG A 600 10.08 24.74 15.15
CA ARG A 600 8.85 25.50 14.88
C ARG A 600 7.93 25.54 16.10
N ASN A 601 7.84 24.45 16.85
CA ASN A 601 7.02 24.37 18.06
C ASN A 601 7.39 25.44 19.10
N LYS A 602 8.69 25.71 19.28
CA LYS A 602 9.17 26.76 20.18
C LYS A 602 8.68 28.14 19.79
N TRP A 603 8.54 28.39 18.49
CA TRP A 603 8.06 29.65 17.94
C TRP A 603 6.53 29.69 17.83
N GLY A 604 5.82 28.70 18.37
CA GLY A 604 4.37 28.56 18.20
C GLY A 604 3.96 28.40 16.74
N ALA A 605 4.84 27.86 15.89
CA ALA A 605 4.71 27.83 14.44
C ALA A 605 4.62 26.40 13.87
N SER A 606 4.30 25.41 14.70
CA SER A 606 4.13 24.00 14.30
C SER A 606 3.12 23.88 13.15
N ILE A 607 3.38 22.93 12.27
CA ILE A 607 2.49 22.64 11.14
C ILE A 607 1.72 21.35 11.41
N CYS A 608 0.41 21.39 11.17
CA CYS A 608 -0.41 20.19 11.02
C CYS A 608 -0.13 19.53 9.67
N VAL A 609 0.16 18.22 9.67
CA VAL A 609 0.54 17.45 8.46
C VAL A 609 -0.49 16.36 8.10
N GLY A 610 -1.71 16.49 8.61
CA GLY A 610 -2.90 15.82 8.08
C GLY A 610 -3.13 14.38 8.55
N SER A 611 -2.20 13.83 9.34
CA SER A 611 -2.28 12.49 9.92
C SER A 611 -1.45 12.46 11.20
N ASN A 612 -1.67 11.46 12.06
CA ASN A 612 -1.00 11.30 13.36
C ASN A 612 -1.16 12.53 14.26
N ALA A 613 -2.36 13.13 14.26
CA ALA A 613 -2.68 14.30 15.05
C ALA A 613 -4.03 14.13 15.76
N VAL A 614 -4.13 14.74 16.94
CA VAL A 614 -5.37 14.91 17.70
C VAL A 614 -5.80 16.37 17.63
N TYR A 615 -7.10 16.59 17.46
CA TYR A 615 -7.72 17.89 17.27
C TYR A 615 -8.76 18.10 18.36
N ARG A 616 -8.79 19.29 18.96
CA ARG A 616 -9.88 19.74 19.82
C ARG A 616 -11.05 20.16 18.96
N ARG A 617 -12.23 19.54 19.15
CA ARG A 617 -13.43 19.83 18.36
C ARG A 617 -13.85 21.30 18.48
N ALA A 618 -13.92 21.82 19.70
CA ALA A 618 -14.32 23.21 19.98
C ALA A 618 -13.49 24.26 19.23
N ALA A 619 -12.20 23.98 18.96
CA ALA A 619 -11.33 24.90 18.22
C ALA A 619 -11.69 25.01 16.72
N LEU A 620 -12.40 24.02 16.17
CA LEU A 620 -12.74 23.92 14.74
C LEU A 620 -14.24 24.04 14.48
N GLU A 621 -15.07 24.09 15.53
CA GLU A 621 -16.52 24.13 15.43
C GLU A 621 -17.03 25.36 14.67
N ALA A 622 -16.51 26.54 15.00
CA ALA A 622 -16.90 27.81 14.36
C ALA A 622 -16.63 27.86 12.84
N VAL A 623 -15.77 26.97 12.32
CA VAL A 623 -15.43 26.86 10.90
C VAL A 623 -15.97 25.58 10.27
N GLY A 624 -16.71 24.75 11.02
CA GLY A 624 -17.29 23.50 10.54
C GLY A 624 -16.27 22.37 10.29
N GLY A 625 -15.16 22.35 11.03
CA GLY A 625 -14.12 21.30 10.94
C GLY A 625 -12.83 21.76 10.26
N THR A 626 -12.21 20.89 9.47
CA THR A 626 -10.96 21.20 8.75
C THR A 626 -11.15 22.25 7.66
N ALA A 627 -10.08 22.92 7.22
CA ALA A 627 -10.11 23.97 6.21
C ALA A 627 -10.84 23.55 4.92
N GLU A 628 -11.65 24.46 4.37
CA GLU A 628 -12.47 24.21 3.18
C GLU A 628 -11.66 24.37 1.88
N ILE A 629 -10.67 23.49 1.68
CA ILE A 629 -9.77 23.52 0.52
C ILE A 629 -9.59 22.12 -0.07
N GLY A 630 -9.42 22.02 -1.40
CA GLY A 630 -9.33 20.73 -2.10
C GLY A 630 -7.98 20.01 -2.01
N PHE A 631 -6.95 20.62 -1.42
CA PHE A 631 -5.63 20.02 -1.21
C PHE A 631 -4.93 20.71 -0.04
N SER A 632 -4.04 19.97 0.65
CA SER A 632 -3.24 20.49 1.77
C SER A 632 -4.08 21.17 2.85
N GLU A 633 -5.26 20.59 3.13
CA GLU A 633 -6.20 21.09 4.14
C GLU A 633 -5.59 21.12 5.54
N ASP A 634 -4.63 20.26 5.79
CA ASP A 634 -3.89 20.12 7.04
C ASP A 634 -3.13 21.39 7.43
N VAL A 635 -2.25 21.87 6.56
CA VAL A 635 -1.45 23.08 6.78
C VAL A 635 -2.36 24.29 6.94
N HIS A 636 -3.42 24.37 6.12
CA HIS A 636 -4.41 25.42 6.21
C HIS A 636 -5.20 25.37 7.53
N THR A 637 -5.65 24.19 7.96
CA THR A 637 -6.37 24.02 9.24
C THR A 637 -5.52 24.49 10.42
N GLY A 638 -4.23 24.11 10.44
CA GLY A 638 -3.31 24.56 11.50
C GLY A 638 -3.04 26.07 11.47
N PHE A 639 -2.85 26.63 10.27
CA PHE A 639 -2.67 28.07 10.09
C PHE A 639 -3.93 28.85 10.52
N ASP A 640 -5.12 28.45 10.08
CA ASP A 640 -6.39 29.12 10.39
C ASP A 640 -6.74 29.00 11.88
N ALA A 641 -6.36 27.89 12.55
CA ALA A 641 -6.47 27.77 14.00
C ALA A 641 -5.55 28.77 14.71
N THR A 642 -4.30 28.89 14.25
CA THR A 642 -3.32 29.83 14.81
C THR A 642 -3.74 31.29 14.59
N ASP A 643 -4.27 31.63 13.42
CA ASP A 643 -4.79 32.96 13.12
C ASP A 643 -5.97 33.35 14.03
N ARG A 644 -6.77 32.36 14.44
CA ARG A 644 -7.86 32.55 15.41
C ARG A 644 -7.41 32.54 16.88
N GLY A 645 -6.10 32.47 17.14
CA GLY A 645 -5.52 32.56 18.49
C GLY A 645 -5.34 31.22 19.21
N TRP A 646 -5.57 30.09 18.53
CA TRP A 646 -5.31 28.76 19.09
C TRP A 646 -3.86 28.33 18.88
N THR A 647 -3.42 27.34 19.66
CA THR A 647 -2.07 26.78 19.52
C THR A 647 -2.07 25.45 18.79
N VAL A 648 -1.08 25.26 17.90
CA VAL A 648 -0.70 23.95 17.34
C VAL A 648 0.57 23.49 18.04
N LYS A 649 0.49 22.40 18.80
CA LYS A 649 1.63 21.79 19.50
C LYS A 649 2.21 20.62 18.71
N TYR A 650 3.49 20.36 18.90
CA TYR A 650 4.20 19.23 18.34
C TYR A 650 4.88 18.39 19.42
N VAL A 651 4.59 17.09 19.44
CA VAL A 651 5.17 16.09 20.34
C VAL A 651 6.06 15.17 19.50
N PRO A 652 7.41 15.20 19.65
CA PRO A 652 8.36 14.46 18.80
C PRO A 652 8.49 12.97 19.19
N LEU A 653 7.38 12.33 19.54
CA LEU A 653 7.30 10.89 19.81
C LEU A 653 6.82 10.16 18.57
N CYS A 654 7.54 9.13 18.13
CA CYS A 654 7.10 8.31 16.99
C CYS A 654 5.97 7.38 17.44
N LEU A 655 4.72 7.82 17.28
CA LEU A 655 3.54 7.10 17.77
C LEU A 655 2.79 6.31 16.71
N ALA A 656 3.09 6.51 15.42
CA ALA A 656 2.53 5.70 14.33
C ALA A 656 3.53 5.55 13.18
N THR A 657 3.54 4.38 12.54
CA THR A 657 4.39 4.07 11.38
C THR A 657 3.54 4.02 10.11
N GLY A 658 3.95 4.73 9.06
CA GLY A 658 3.29 4.73 7.75
C GLY A 658 4.09 4.02 6.65
N ILE A 659 3.51 3.98 5.45
CA ILE A 659 4.16 3.49 4.23
C ILE A 659 4.61 4.68 3.37
N CYS A 660 5.79 4.59 2.75
CA CYS A 660 6.24 5.59 1.79
C CYS A 660 5.74 5.27 0.37
N PRO A 661 5.64 6.26 -0.53
CA PRO A 661 5.37 5.97 -1.93
C PRO A 661 6.43 5.01 -2.52
N ASN A 662 5.98 3.95 -3.18
CA ASN A 662 6.84 2.89 -3.74
C ASN A 662 7.33 3.16 -5.18
N THR A 663 6.86 4.23 -5.84
CA THR A 663 7.31 4.62 -7.18
C THR A 663 7.78 6.07 -7.22
N PRO A 664 8.71 6.43 -8.12
CA PRO A 664 9.17 7.81 -8.22
C PRO A 664 8.05 8.77 -8.66
N ARG A 665 7.05 8.27 -9.40
CA ARG A 665 5.90 9.06 -9.85
C ARG A 665 4.92 9.38 -8.72
N SER A 666 4.62 8.40 -7.86
CA SER A 666 3.79 8.63 -6.66
C SER A 666 4.50 9.55 -5.68
N PHE A 667 5.81 9.35 -5.45
CA PHE A 667 6.64 10.26 -4.66
C PHE A 667 6.66 11.69 -5.21
N PHE A 668 6.94 11.86 -6.51
CA PHE A 668 6.90 13.18 -7.18
C PHE A 668 5.57 13.89 -6.96
N SER A 669 4.46 13.16 -7.13
CA SER A 669 3.11 13.71 -6.97
C SER A 669 2.83 14.15 -5.54
N GLN A 670 3.31 13.37 -4.55
CA GLN A 670 3.20 13.71 -3.13
C GLN A 670 4.01 14.97 -2.79
N GLN A 671 5.29 15.02 -3.16
CA GLN A 671 6.15 16.18 -2.89
C GLN A 671 5.65 17.46 -3.58
N MET A 672 5.13 17.33 -4.81
CA MET A 672 4.53 18.44 -5.53
C MET A 672 3.30 19.00 -4.80
N ARG A 673 2.43 18.13 -4.25
CA ARG A 673 1.26 18.56 -3.47
C ARG A 673 1.66 19.34 -2.22
N TRP A 674 2.63 18.83 -1.46
CA TRP A 674 3.10 19.51 -0.25
C TRP A 674 3.72 20.88 -0.53
N ALA A 675 4.64 20.95 -1.50
CA ALA A 675 5.22 22.23 -1.90
C ALA A 675 4.16 23.21 -2.41
N ARG A 676 3.15 22.70 -3.12
CA ARG A 676 2.06 23.52 -3.62
C ARG A 676 1.16 24.05 -2.52
N GLY A 677 0.84 23.25 -1.50
CA GLY A 677 0.10 23.70 -0.32
C GLY A 677 0.77 24.91 0.32
N SER A 678 2.07 24.80 0.64
CA SER A 678 2.83 25.90 1.24
C SER A 678 2.94 27.13 0.33
N THR A 679 3.25 26.96 -0.96
CA THR A 679 3.35 28.09 -1.91
C THR A 679 2.01 28.82 -2.07
N THR A 680 0.89 28.08 -2.05
CA THR A 680 -0.45 28.66 -2.18
C THR A 680 -0.75 29.53 -0.97
N LEU A 681 -0.58 29.00 0.24
CA LEU A 681 -0.79 29.74 1.49
C LEU A 681 0.01 31.04 1.52
N LEU A 682 1.33 30.98 1.29
CA LEU A 682 2.26 32.11 1.39
C LEU A 682 2.06 33.21 0.35
N THR A 683 1.34 32.92 -0.73
CA THR A 683 1.06 33.90 -1.79
C THR A 683 -0.36 34.49 -1.68
N THR A 684 -1.13 34.11 -0.65
CA THR A 684 -2.41 34.75 -0.35
C THR A 684 -2.22 36.01 0.49
N THR A 685 -3.07 37.01 0.28
CA THR A 685 -3.10 38.21 1.15
C THR A 685 -3.40 37.85 2.60
N HIS A 686 -4.27 36.85 2.80
CA HIS A 686 -4.71 36.40 4.13
C HIS A 686 -3.52 36.00 5.03
N PHE A 687 -2.53 35.29 4.49
CA PHE A 687 -1.32 34.94 5.25
C PHE A 687 -0.59 36.18 5.79
N TRP A 688 -0.44 37.23 4.98
CA TRP A 688 0.32 38.42 5.36
C TRP A 688 -0.45 39.33 6.32
N THR A 689 -1.78 39.37 6.21
CA THR A 689 -2.67 40.13 7.11
C THR A 689 -3.09 39.36 8.36
N SER A 690 -2.70 38.08 8.48
CA SER A 690 -3.00 37.24 9.64
C SER A 690 -2.39 37.78 10.94
N ARG A 691 -2.96 37.32 12.06
CA ARG A 691 -2.55 37.61 13.44
C ARG A 691 -1.30 36.85 13.87
N LEU A 692 -0.72 36.03 13.01
CA LEU A 692 0.55 35.37 13.27
C LEU A 692 1.65 36.41 13.55
N THR A 693 2.49 36.10 14.52
CA THR A 693 3.70 36.87 14.84
C THR A 693 4.66 36.88 13.65
N LEU A 694 5.55 37.87 13.62
CA LEU A 694 6.61 37.93 12.61
C LEU A 694 7.44 36.65 12.56
N MET A 695 7.76 36.08 13.73
CA MET A 695 8.58 34.86 13.81
C MET A 695 7.84 33.63 13.28
N GLN A 696 6.54 33.49 13.55
CA GLN A 696 5.72 32.45 12.93
C GLN A 696 5.70 32.60 11.40
N LYS A 697 5.52 33.84 10.89
CA LYS A 697 5.57 34.10 9.44
C LYS A 697 6.93 33.73 8.83
N ILE A 698 8.04 34.05 9.51
CA ILE A 698 9.40 33.65 9.11
C ILE A 698 9.54 32.12 9.06
N CYS A 699 8.98 31.38 10.01
CA CYS A 699 8.98 29.91 9.99
C CYS A 699 8.27 29.35 8.76
N TYR A 700 7.11 29.89 8.38
CA TYR A 700 6.42 29.50 7.14
C TYR A 700 7.24 29.87 5.90
N LEU A 701 7.79 31.08 5.84
CA LEU A 701 8.63 31.54 4.73
C LEU A 701 9.88 30.66 4.55
N CYS A 702 10.49 30.21 5.64
CA CYS A 702 11.64 29.30 5.61
C CYS A 702 11.37 28.03 4.79
N GLY A 703 10.16 27.46 4.90
CA GLY A 703 9.75 26.28 4.11
C GLY A 703 9.66 26.56 2.61
N LEU A 704 9.12 27.72 2.21
CA LEU A 704 9.07 28.13 0.81
C LEU A 704 10.46 28.41 0.22
N LEU A 705 11.33 29.05 1.02
CA LEU A 705 12.72 29.29 0.63
C LEU A 705 13.47 27.97 0.45
N TYR A 706 13.22 26.97 1.30
CA TYR A 706 13.76 25.61 1.13
C TYR A 706 13.34 24.99 -0.22
N TYR A 707 12.04 24.98 -0.54
CA TYR A 707 11.56 24.44 -1.82
C TYR A 707 12.21 25.14 -3.02
N SER A 708 12.39 26.46 -2.91
CA SER A 708 13.01 27.29 -3.96
C SER A 708 14.51 27.02 -4.07
N ALA A 709 15.24 26.91 -2.96
CA ALA A 709 16.66 26.58 -2.94
C ALA A 709 16.96 25.20 -3.54
N VAL A 710 16.18 24.19 -3.16
CA VAL A 710 16.34 22.82 -3.65
C VAL A 710 16.00 22.69 -5.14
N SER A 711 14.97 23.39 -5.62
CA SER A 711 14.57 23.37 -7.03
C SER A 711 15.50 24.18 -7.95
N LEU A 712 16.02 25.33 -7.50
CA LEU A 712 17.00 26.10 -8.26
C LEU A 712 18.38 25.44 -8.23
N GLY A 713 18.77 24.86 -7.10
CA GLY A 713 20.09 24.27 -6.90
C GLY A 713 20.46 23.20 -7.93
N ILE A 714 19.50 22.37 -8.38
CA ILE A 714 19.77 21.32 -9.38
C ILE A 714 20.17 21.87 -10.76
N PHE A 715 19.75 23.10 -11.09
CA PHE A 715 20.10 23.77 -12.35
C PHE A 715 21.30 24.72 -12.19
N ILE A 716 21.39 25.42 -11.07
CA ILE A 716 22.40 26.46 -10.91
C ILE A 716 23.76 25.88 -10.50
N SER A 717 23.80 24.81 -9.71
CA SER A 717 25.04 24.25 -9.18
C SER A 717 26.03 23.71 -10.23
N PRO A 718 25.61 23.08 -11.34
CA PRO A 718 26.54 22.57 -12.36
C PRO A 718 27.18 23.65 -13.26
N ILE A 719 26.64 24.88 -13.28
CA ILE A 719 27.01 25.92 -14.25
C ILE A 719 28.41 26.55 -14.00
N PRO A 720 28.78 26.94 -12.76
CA PRO A 720 29.98 27.75 -12.53
C PRO A 720 31.27 27.12 -13.03
N GLY A 721 31.46 25.82 -12.79
CA GLY A 721 32.68 25.12 -13.19
C GLY A 721 32.89 25.10 -14.70
N THR A 722 31.83 24.80 -15.46
CA THR A 722 31.89 24.79 -16.93
C THR A 722 32.09 26.20 -17.49
N LEU A 723 31.37 27.21 -16.98
CA LEU A 723 31.54 28.59 -17.44
C LEU A 723 32.91 29.18 -17.12
N LEU A 724 33.45 28.90 -15.94
CA LEU A 724 34.78 29.35 -15.56
C LEU A 724 35.85 28.74 -16.49
N LEU A 725 35.75 27.44 -16.80
CA LEU A 725 36.65 26.75 -17.72
C LEU A 725 36.57 27.32 -19.15
N VAL A 726 35.38 27.70 -19.61
CA VAL A 726 35.18 28.24 -20.97
C VAL A 726 35.61 29.70 -21.06
N LEU A 727 35.22 30.55 -20.13
CA LEU A 727 35.37 32.00 -20.29
C LEU A 727 36.63 32.54 -19.62
N ARG A 728 37.07 31.97 -18.50
CA ARG A 728 38.24 32.42 -17.72
C ARG A 728 39.14 31.23 -17.29
N PRO A 729 39.67 30.44 -18.25
CA PRO A 729 40.45 29.23 -17.97
C PRO A 729 41.68 29.48 -17.10
N GLU A 730 42.26 30.67 -17.13
CA GLU A 730 43.42 31.07 -16.32
C GLU A 730 43.12 31.01 -14.81
N TRP A 731 41.85 31.17 -14.43
CA TRP A 731 41.37 31.09 -13.04
C TRP A 731 40.78 29.73 -12.67
N PHE A 732 40.64 28.83 -13.64
CA PHE A 732 40.15 27.48 -13.42
C PHE A 732 41.27 26.58 -12.91
N LYS A 733 41.26 26.29 -11.60
CA LYS A 733 42.30 25.49 -10.92
C LYS A 733 41.66 24.35 -10.13
N TYR A 734 42.38 23.24 -9.99
CA TYR A 734 41.84 22.03 -9.33
C TYR A 734 41.48 22.32 -7.86
N TYR A 735 42.25 23.18 -7.20
CA TYR A 735 42.04 23.56 -5.81
C TYR A 735 40.82 24.45 -5.60
N ASN A 736 40.18 24.99 -6.66
CA ASN A 736 38.92 25.73 -6.51
C ASN A 736 37.80 24.83 -5.94
N LEU A 737 37.87 23.51 -6.15
CA LEU A 737 36.92 22.57 -5.54
C LEU A 737 37.08 22.47 -4.01
N ALA A 738 38.18 22.95 -3.43
CA ALA A 738 38.38 22.94 -1.98
C ALA A 738 37.24 23.64 -1.21
N PHE A 739 36.63 24.67 -1.81
CA PHE A 739 35.44 25.34 -1.26
C PHE A 739 34.21 24.44 -1.15
N ALA A 740 34.10 23.40 -1.99
CA ALA A 740 32.98 22.47 -1.98
C ALA A 740 33.23 21.21 -1.13
N ILE A 741 34.49 20.89 -0.78
CA ILE A 741 34.84 19.68 -0.01
C ILE A 741 34.05 19.60 1.31
N PRO A 742 33.97 20.66 2.14
CA PRO A 742 33.16 20.64 3.35
C PRO A 742 31.69 20.29 3.09
N SER A 743 31.11 20.78 2.00
CA SER A 743 29.72 20.46 1.61
C SER A 743 29.53 19.02 1.14
N ILE A 744 30.51 18.45 0.44
CA ILE A 744 30.51 17.03 0.07
C ILE A 744 30.60 16.17 1.32
N VAL A 745 31.48 16.51 2.27
CA VAL A 745 31.61 15.81 3.55
C VAL A 745 30.34 15.95 4.40
N TYR A 746 29.74 17.14 4.42
CA TYR A 746 28.50 17.39 5.15
C TYR A 746 27.36 16.50 4.66
N GLY A 747 27.10 16.48 3.35
CA GLY A 747 26.02 15.68 2.76
C GLY A 747 26.30 14.18 2.74
N GLY A 748 27.55 13.77 2.48
CA GLY A 748 27.92 12.36 2.35
C GLY A 748 28.22 11.64 3.66
N ILE A 749 28.72 12.35 4.67
CA ILE A 749 29.23 11.76 5.92
C ILE A 749 28.48 12.30 7.13
N VAL A 750 28.48 13.63 7.35
CA VAL A 750 27.91 14.20 8.58
C VAL A 750 26.42 13.92 8.70
N PHE A 751 25.67 14.13 7.62
CA PHE A 751 24.23 13.84 7.62
C PHE A 751 23.95 12.34 7.81
N ARG A 752 24.82 11.47 7.27
CA ARG A 752 24.71 10.01 7.43
C ARG A 752 24.83 9.57 8.88
N TYR A 753 25.77 10.15 9.63
CA TYR A 753 25.97 9.86 11.05
C TYR A 753 24.92 10.51 11.94
N TRP A 754 24.40 11.67 11.54
CA TRP A 754 23.34 12.35 12.25
C TRP A 754 21.99 11.62 12.13
N SER A 755 21.67 11.12 10.93
CA SER A 755 20.41 10.41 10.63
C SER A 755 20.30 9.10 11.43
N ARG A 756 19.13 8.86 12.03
CA ARG A 756 18.76 7.59 12.67
C ARG A 756 18.07 6.66 11.68
N ALA A 757 17.52 7.20 10.59
CA ALA A 757 17.14 6.40 9.45
C ALA A 757 18.38 5.94 8.67
N THR A 758 18.22 4.90 7.84
CA THR A 758 19.26 4.48 6.93
C THR A 758 19.42 5.51 5.82
N TYR A 759 20.48 6.32 5.88
CA TYR A 759 20.72 7.40 4.92
C TYR A 759 21.66 6.99 3.78
N GLY A 760 21.17 6.20 2.81
CA GLY A 760 21.97 5.72 1.68
C GLY A 760 21.94 6.64 0.44
N PHE A 761 22.54 6.20 -0.66
CA PHE A 761 22.45 6.89 -1.97
C PHE A 761 21.01 6.98 -2.51
N ASN A 762 20.13 6.07 -2.10
CA ASN A 762 18.69 6.13 -2.40
C ASN A 762 18.08 7.48 -1.99
N VAL A 763 18.59 8.11 -0.92
CA VAL A 763 18.16 9.45 -0.51
C VAL A 763 18.57 10.50 -1.55
N GLN A 764 19.80 10.44 -2.05
CA GLN A 764 20.27 11.36 -3.08
C GLN A 764 19.50 11.19 -4.40
N HIS A 765 19.19 9.94 -4.79
CA HIS A 765 18.37 9.66 -5.96
C HIS A 765 16.96 10.24 -5.84
N ILE A 766 16.32 10.06 -4.67
CA ILE A 766 14.95 10.55 -4.48
C ILE A 766 14.90 12.08 -4.31
N MET A 767 15.95 12.70 -3.78
CA MET A 767 16.08 14.15 -3.70
C MET A 767 16.13 14.82 -5.08
N VAL A 768 16.66 14.15 -6.12
CA VAL A 768 16.54 14.66 -7.50
C VAL A 768 15.07 14.73 -7.91
N VAL A 769 14.30 13.66 -7.69
CA VAL A 769 12.85 13.65 -7.99
C VAL A 769 12.12 14.76 -7.21
N GLN A 770 12.50 14.96 -5.94
CA GLN A 770 11.98 16.02 -5.08
C GLN A 770 12.26 17.42 -5.64
N SER A 771 13.46 17.72 -6.11
CA SER A 771 13.81 19.01 -6.73
C SER A 771 12.92 19.37 -7.92
N TYR A 772 12.66 18.40 -8.80
CA TYR A 772 11.77 18.62 -9.96
C TYR A 772 10.29 18.73 -9.56
N ALA A 773 9.86 18.05 -8.49
CA ALA A 773 8.52 18.20 -7.95
C ALA A 773 8.30 19.63 -7.40
N TYR A 774 9.27 20.15 -6.66
CA TYR A 774 9.25 21.51 -6.13
C TYR A 774 9.28 22.56 -7.24
N LEU A 775 10.12 22.37 -8.26
CA LEU A 775 10.13 23.23 -9.45
C LEU A 775 8.74 23.29 -10.09
N THR A 776 8.08 22.13 -10.23
CA THR A 776 6.75 22.06 -10.84
C THR A 776 5.72 22.82 -10.02
N ALA A 777 5.74 22.68 -8.69
CA ALA A 777 4.84 23.38 -7.79
C ALA A 777 5.02 24.91 -7.89
N ILE A 778 6.27 25.39 -7.83
CA ILE A 778 6.61 26.82 -7.92
C ILE A 778 6.22 27.37 -9.29
N LYS A 779 6.63 26.71 -10.37
CA LYS A 779 6.33 27.10 -11.75
C LYS A 779 4.82 27.17 -11.99
N ASP A 780 4.06 26.15 -11.59
CA ASP A 780 2.60 26.14 -11.77
C ASP A 780 1.94 27.27 -10.95
N ARG A 781 2.44 27.58 -9.75
CA ARG A 781 1.91 28.71 -8.96
C ARG A 781 2.20 30.06 -9.61
N LEU A 782 3.42 30.28 -10.12
CA LEU A 782 3.79 31.50 -10.83
C LEU A 782 2.98 31.70 -12.11
N LEU A 783 2.62 30.61 -12.79
CA LEU A 783 1.82 30.64 -14.02
C LEU A 783 0.30 30.60 -13.78
N GLY A 784 -0.16 30.63 -12.52
CA GLY A 784 -1.59 30.56 -12.19
C GLY A 784 -2.28 29.25 -12.58
N ILE A 785 -1.53 28.17 -12.84
CA ILE A 785 -2.07 26.87 -13.26
C ILE A 785 -2.59 26.14 -12.04
N GLU A 786 -3.91 25.93 -11.92
CA GLU A 786 -4.53 25.22 -10.79
C GLU A 786 -4.12 23.73 -10.65
N LEU A 787 -4.17 23.20 -9.43
CA LEU A 787 -3.88 21.79 -9.18
C LEU A 787 -5.15 20.97 -9.39
N LEU A 788 -5.21 20.25 -10.51
CA LEU A 788 -6.11 19.12 -10.63
C LEU A 788 -5.55 17.97 -9.79
N TRP A 789 -6.20 17.66 -8.67
CA TRP A 789 -5.79 16.58 -7.78
C TRP A 789 -6.21 15.20 -8.32
N ALA A 790 -5.40 14.18 -8.03
CA ALA A 790 -5.72 12.77 -8.20
C ALA A 790 -5.22 11.99 -6.96
N ALA A 791 -5.94 10.95 -6.53
CA ALA A 791 -5.62 10.22 -5.30
C ALA A 791 -4.27 9.50 -5.36
N SER A 792 -3.66 9.27 -4.20
CA SER A 792 -2.53 8.34 -4.08
C SER A 792 -3.04 6.95 -4.47
N GLY A 793 -2.72 6.49 -5.67
CA GLY A 793 -3.25 5.23 -6.24
C GLY A 793 -4.34 5.39 -7.31
N ASP A 794 -4.79 6.62 -7.61
CA ASP A 794 -5.78 6.86 -8.67
C ASP A 794 -5.17 6.62 -10.06
N LYS A 795 -5.70 5.63 -10.78
CA LYS A 795 -5.29 5.33 -12.17
C LYS A 795 -5.48 6.54 -13.10
N LYS A 796 -6.36 7.50 -12.79
CA LYS A 796 -6.52 8.75 -13.54
C LYS A 796 -5.41 9.78 -13.27
N ALA A 797 -4.67 9.69 -12.17
CA ALA A 797 -3.45 10.48 -11.93
C ALA A 797 -2.43 10.27 -13.05
N HIS A 798 -2.44 9.09 -13.68
CA HIS A 798 -1.59 8.74 -14.82
C HIS A 798 -1.80 9.62 -16.06
N LYS A 799 -2.91 10.37 -16.17
CA LYS A 799 -3.17 11.30 -17.29
C LYS A 799 -2.35 12.61 -17.21
N SER A 800 -1.84 12.98 -16.03
CA SER A 800 -1.00 14.17 -15.90
C SER A 800 0.41 13.90 -16.46
N ASN A 801 0.75 14.63 -17.52
CA ASN A 801 2.07 14.56 -18.14
C ASN A 801 3.16 15.29 -17.33
N LYS A 802 2.85 15.87 -16.16
CA LYS A 802 3.81 16.68 -15.37
C LYS A 802 5.09 15.92 -15.00
N TYR A 803 4.95 14.71 -14.47
CA TYR A 803 6.09 13.84 -14.16
C TYR A 803 6.95 13.54 -15.40
N ARG A 804 6.31 13.18 -16.52
CA ARG A 804 6.99 12.93 -17.80
C ARG A 804 7.72 14.17 -18.30
N ASN A 805 7.07 15.33 -18.27
CA ASN A 805 7.64 16.60 -18.72
C ASN A 805 8.86 16.98 -17.89
N MET A 806 8.81 16.77 -16.57
CA MET A 806 9.97 17.02 -15.70
C MET A 806 11.11 16.02 -15.92
N ARG A 807 10.80 14.76 -16.25
CA ARG A 807 11.82 13.80 -16.70
C ARG A 807 12.47 14.23 -18.01
N LEU A 808 11.69 14.70 -18.98
CA LEU A 808 12.22 15.23 -20.25
C LEU A 808 13.09 16.47 -20.01
N LEU A 809 12.68 17.36 -19.10
CA LEU A 809 13.50 18.50 -18.69
C LEU A 809 14.79 18.05 -18.01
N CYS A 810 14.74 17.02 -17.16
CA CYS A 810 15.93 16.45 -16.53
C CYS A 810 16.88 15.85 -17.57
N TRP A 811 16.34 15.14 -18.57
CA TRP A 811 17.11 14.65 -19.72
C TRP A 811 17.78 15.79 -20.49
N ALA A 812 17.01 16.78 -20.91
CA ALA A 812 17.52 17.94 -21.65
C ALA A 812 18.60 18.68 -20.84
N TRP A 813 18.35 18.93 -19.56
CA TRP A 813 19.31 19.59 -18.67
C TRP A 813 20.59 18.77 -18.49
N THR A 814 20.47 17.46 -18.25
CA THR A 814 21.62 16.57 -18.07
C THR A 814 22.46 16.51 -19.35
N ILE A 815 21.83 16.41 -20.52
CA ILE A 815 22.53 16.41 -21.82
C ILE A 815 23.25 17.74 -22.04
N VAL A 816 22.59 18.87 -21.79
CA VAL A 816 23.19 20.21 -21.97
C VAL A 816 24.36 20.42 -21.00
N ALA A 817 24.17 20.12 -19.71
CA ALA A 817 25.20 20.32 -18.69
C ALA A 817 26.41 19.40 -18.92
N LEU A 818 26.16 18.10 -19.15
CA LEU A 818 27.22 17.11 -19.37
C LEU A 818 27.91 17.32 -20.72
N GLY A 819 27.14 17.55 -21.79
CA GLY A 819 27.67 17.81 -23.12
C GLY A 819 28.48 19.11 -23.17
N GLY A 820 27.98 20.17 -22.54
CA GLY A 820 28.70 21.43 -22.39
C GLY A 820 30.00 21.28 -21.61
N MET A 821 29.99 20.51 -20.52
CA MET A 821 31.20 20.19 -19.77
C MET A 821 32.21 19.38 -20.60
N VAL A 822 31.77 18.31 -21.26
CA VAL A 822 32.64 17.46 -22.10
C VAL A 822 33.24 18.27 -23.26
N ALA A 823 32.44 19.11 -23.92
CA ALA A 823 32.92 20.00 -24.98
C ALA A 823 33.94 21.00 -24.45
N ALA A 824 33.67 21.66 -23.31
CA ALA A 824 34.59 22.61 -22.69
C ALA A 824 35.92 21.96 -22.29
N VAL A 825 35.86 20.80 -21.64
CA VAL A 825 37.06 20.03 -21.25
C VAL A 825 37.85 19.63 -22.49
N THR A 826 37.20 19.03 -23.49
CA THR A 826 37.86 18.56 -24.71
C THR A 826 38.54 19.72 -25.45
N TYR A 827 37.82 20.82 -25.66
CA TYR A 827 38.36 22.02 -26.29
C TYR A 827 39.60 22.54 -25.57
N ARG A 828 39.58 22.56 -24.23
CA ARG A 828 40.73 23.01 -23.42
C ARG A 828 41.90 22.04 -23.46
N LEU A 829 41.66 20.72 -23.38
CA LEU A 829 42.72 19.72 -23.45
C LEU A 829 43.42 19.73 -24.81
N VAL A 830 42.67 19.83 -25.91
CA VAL A 830 43.24 19.95 -27.26
C VAL A 830 44.06 21.24 -27.41
N GLY A 831 43.64 22.32 -26.75
CA GLY A 831 44.38 23.58 -26.68
C GLY A 831 45.60 23.57 -25.73
N GLY A 832 46.00 22.40 -25.19
CA GLY A 832 47.17 22.28 -24.31
C GLY A 832 46.94 22.63 -22.84
N PHE A 833 45.67 22.75 -22.40
CA PHE A 833 45.36 23.01 -21.00
C PHE A 833 45.74 21.82 -20.11
N PRO A 834 46.36 22.02 -18.93
CA PRO A 834 46.79 20.91 -18.09
C PRO A 834 45.60 20.06 -17.60
N TRP A 835 45.63 18.77 -17.92
CA TRP A 835 44.48 17.87 -17.72
C TRP A 835 44.06 17.69 -16.26
N TYR A 836 45.01 17.71 -15.32
CA TYR A 836 44.71 17.50 -13.91
C TYR A 836 43.82 18.60 -13.30
N HIS A 837 43.77 19.78 -13.92
CA HIS A 837 42.85 20.85 -13.53
C HIS A 837 41.38 20.49 -13.77
N THR A 838 41.08 19.66 -14.76
CA THR A 838 39.69 19.33 -15.16
C THR A 838 39.10 18.13 -14.42
N VAL A 839 39.93 17.28 -13.81
CA VAL A 839 39.51 16.07 -13.07
C VAL A 839 38.42 16.35 -12.04
N PRO A 840 38.51 17.38 -11.16
CA PRO A 840 37.49 17.61 -10.15
C PRO A 840 36.12 17.93 -10.74
N LEU A 841 36.08 18.69 -11.85
CA LEU A 841 34.85 19.01 -12.57
C LEU A 841 34.23 17.76 -13.22
N ILE A 842 35.07 16.89 -13.80
CA ILE A 842 34.63 15.61 -14.38
C ILE A 842 33.98 14.75 -13.29
N VAL A 843 34.65 14.58 -12.15
CA VAL A 843 34.16 13.78 -11.02
C VAL A 843 32.81 14.30 -10.51
N LEU A 844 32.67 15.62 -10.33
CA LEU A 844 31.41 16.22 -9.88
C LEU A 844 30.27 16.00 -10.88
N ASN A 845 30.53 16.09 -12.18
CA ASN A 845 29.52 15.86 -13.20
C ASN A 845 29.15 14.37 -13.34
N VAL A 846 30.11 13.46 -13.19
CA VAL A 846 29.84 12.02 -13.10
C VAL A 846 28.98 11.71 -11.87
N TYR A 847 29.25 12.35 -10.74
CA TYR A 847 28.40 12.25 -9.55
C TYR A 847 26.98 12.80 -9.80
N ASN A 848 26.83 13.96 -10.45
CA ASN A 848 25.52 14.51 -10.80
C ASN A 848 24.71 13.59 -11.73
N LEU A 849 25.38 12.96 -12.71
CA LEU A 849 24.77 11.93 -13.54
C LEU A 849 24.38 10.71 -12.69
N TYR A 850 25.26 10.26 -11.80
CA TYR A 850 24.99 9.16 -10.87
C TYR A 850 23.84 9.46 -9.92
N ILE A 851 23.61 10.66 -9.40
CA ILE A 851 22.42 10.87 -8.56
C ILE A 851 21.14 10.94 -9.41
N SER A 852 21.23 11.44 -10.64
CA SER A 852 20.07 11.68 -11.52
C SER A 852 19.59 10.46 -12.30
N HIS A 853 20.45 9.44 -12.49
CA HIS A 853 20.15 8.35 -13.42
C HIS A 853 18.89 7.55 -13.07
N TYR A 854 18.55 7.37 -11.79
CA TYR A 854 17.27 6.75 -11.42
C TYR A 854 16.08 7.57 -11.94
N PHE A 855 16.10 8.90 -11.85
CA PHE A 855 15.01 9.72 -12.40
C PHE A 855 14.98 9.72 -13.94
N LEU A 856 16.15 9.65 -14.57
CA LEU A 856 16.30 9.59 -16.02
C LEU A 856 15.78 8.26 -16.60
N PHE A 857 16.18 7.14 -15.99
CA PHE A 857 15.99 5.80 -16.56
C PHE A 857 14.90 4.98 -15.88
N ALA A 858 14.61 5.19 -14.58
CA ALA A 858 13.63 4.34 -13.90
C ALA A 858 12.21 4.55 -14.46
N SER A 859 11.62 3.48 -14.98
CA SER A 859 10.23 3.39 -15.40
C SER A 859 9.55 2.20 -14.73
N TRP A 860 8.65 2.48 -13.78
CA TRP A 860 7.70 1.50 -13.27
C TRP A 860 6.49 1.48 -14.22
N LYS A 861 6.66 0.69 -15.28
CA LYS A 861 5.74 0.36 -16.39
C LYS A 861 5.06 1.49 -17.18
N TRP A 862 4.79 1.11 -18.43
CA TRP A 862 4.34 1.89 -19.59
C TRP A 862 2.89 2.35 -19.49
#